data_AF-A0A094AKP3-F1
#
_entry.id   AF-A0A094AKP3-F1
#
_cell.length_a   1.000
_cell.length_b   1.000
_cell.length_c   1.000
_cell.angle_alpha   90.00
_cell.angle_beta   90.00
_cell.angle_gamma   90.00
#
_symmetry.space_group_name_H-M   'P 1'
#
loop_
_entity.id
_entity.type
_entity.pdbx_description
1 polymer ?
#
loop_
_entity_poly.entity_id
_entity_poly.type
_entity_poly.pdbx_seq_one_letter_code
_entity_poly.pdbx_strand_id
1 'polypeptide(L)'
;MSEQGSSLQYHRSVGSLSESLSEMSVDSGYIPEFSLGMRPEAKQLYRPDDRSTWDEWNPENTRTDDAEAGSFAQECALIVRREPHPSNNNQIALQSITVQSPLIKKVLDGTFEGFEGLNTQLKQLTFKAPFHPFYYRWHRFEKLRQDEQDQDTKDHLDLLYGILSKEILPHIEVMEDLIKNKVISFDYLWAIFSPGMEVYTEIDGHDRIVSLRDSRYGANMSGEYFSLEFRYIDCDGLKFGYVETSLEINSFDGVKKLVDLDAFPSHLHPDSEGLVDRLHARGHKLEQLNGFHHLSYSGFYTARSSRQVRKRHVESGRIIIDPHTFNIHGMPGSNLELIGPDSSIDSADDKIFGGVRNVIYRATSQTFEEYQNVLEKYEDNHKGRPALPTRSLSPKQRLLCTPIVRGYCLTSKSWGKISMQMDVSLVANVATISLAEFDIENVGPIRWSENAFARLVLPPGYKDIIRAFVQEQLSRDDGFDDIISGKGWFGHIFPFADVKKVVNSSNTGLGFIMLLSGDPGVGKTLTAESVAEEMHQPLYSMSAGELGETAAEVEDSLEIVLELTSKWNAILLLDECDMFLEARTTADIRRNRLISIFLRKLEYYRGVMFLTSNRISDFDPAFESRIHLTVHYPALDTASRLHIWKTFVKMGNSDSRLSDKELATLAKNEINGRQIKNIIKTSRLLSKQQNVPLGMEHVEMVLKVKRGDFR
;
A
#
# COMPACT_ATOMS: atom_id res chain seq x y z
N MET A 1 -21.98 33.98 42.82
CA MET A 1 -22.36 32.55 42.84
C MET A 1 -22.23 32.06 41.40
N SER A 2 -21.00 31.87 40.91
CA SER A 2 -20.18 30.65 40.98
C SER A 2 -20.55 29.66 39.86
N GLU A 3 -19.89 29.80 38.72
CA GLU A 3 -19.74 28.75 37.70
C GLU A 3 -18.71 27.71 38.18
N GLN A 4 -19.02 26.42 38.02
CA GLN A 4 -18.09 25.31 38.19
C GLN A 4 -18.14 24.41 36.96
N GLY A 5 -17.07 24.44 36.17
CA GLY A 5 -16.67 23.37 35.26
C GLY A 5 -15.27 22.91 35.68
N SER A 6 -15.13 21.64 36.10
CA SER A 6 -13.87 21.05 36.51
C SER A 6 -13.29 20.18 35.38
N SER A 7 -12.31 20.72 34.65
CA SER A 7 -11.36 19.96 33.83
C SER A 7 -9.99 19.99 34.52
N LEU A 8 -9.60 18.87 35.12
CA LEU A 8 -8.27 18.68 35.70
C LEU A 8 -7.27 18.35 34.59
N GLN A 9 -6.64 19.39 34.03
CA GLN A 9 -5.33 19.27 33.38
C GLN A 9 -4.26 19.24 34.48
N TYR A 10 -3.51 18.14 34.57
CA TYR A 10 -2.29 18.07 35.37
C TYR A 10 -1.18 18.87 34.67
N HIS A 11 -1.09 20.16 35.00
CA HIS A 11 0.17 20.90 34.90
C HIS A 11 1.11 20.39 35.99
N ARG A 12 2.22 19.74 35.61
CA ARG A 12 3.41 19.69 36.48
C ARG A 12 4.33 20.84 36.12
N SER A 13 4.35 21.78 37.06
CA SER A 13 5.25 22.91 37.21
C SER A 13 6.71 22.49 37.13
N VAL A 14 7.47 23.19 36.29
CA VAL A 14 8.94 23.28 36.37
C VAL A 14 9.26 24.11 37.61
N GLY A 15 9.48 23.42 38.73
CA GLY A 15 10.02 23.99 39.96
C GLY A 15 11.46 23.56 40.11
N SER A 16 12.38 24.50 39.93
CA SER A 16 13.79 24.37 40.28
C SER A 16 13.92 24.24 41.80
N LEU A 17 14.32 23.06 42.28
CA LEU A 17 14.88 22.84 43.62
C LEU A 17 15.65 21.50 43.64
N SER A 18 16.88 21.60 44.17
CA SER A 18 17.89 20.58 44.51
C SER A 18 18.50 19.75 43.36
N GLU A 19 19.79 20.02 43.13
CA GLU A 19 20.79 19.13 42.54
C GLU A 19 20.55 17.68 42.99
N SER A 20 20.22 16.81 42.04
CA SER A 20 20.24 15.37 42.23
C SER A 20 21.70 14.95 42.44
N LEU A 21 22.04 14.59 43.67
CA LEU A 21 23.26 13.85 44.02
C LEU A 21 23.45 12.73 43.00
N SER A 22 24.59 12.71 42.33
CA SER A 22 25.03 11.59 41.50
C SER A 22 24.98 10.30 42.32
N GLU A 23 24.25 9.27 41.86
CA GLU A 23 24.08 7.95 42.50
C GLU A 23 25.39 7.12 42.66
N MET A 24 26.55 7.75 42.55
CA MET A 24 27.88 7.15 42.61
C MET A 24 28.86 8.17 43.23
N SER A 25 28.74 8.44 44.53
CA SER A 25 29.75 9.16 45.30
C SER A 25 31.00 8.27 45.46
N VAL A 26 32.16 8.81 45.09
CA VAL A 26 33.46 8.16 45.33
C VAL A 26 33.85 8.49 46.76
N ASP A 27 34.00 7.47 47.59
CA ASP A 27 34.46 7.66 48.96
C ASP A 27 35.90 8.20 48.96
N SER A 28 36.11 9.36 49.57
CA SER A 28 37.36 10.15 49.45
C SER A 28 38.61 9.46 50.02
N GLY A 29 38.44 8.37 50.77
CA GLY A 29 39.50 7.54 51.34
C GLY A 29 39.76 6.22 50.62
N TYR A 30 39.06 5.90 49.53
CA TYR A 30 39.18 4.60 48.85
C TYR A 30 40.31 4.60 47.82
N ILE A 31 41.26 3.67 47.95
CA ILE A 31 42.35 3.44 47.00
C ILE A 31 41.97 2.25 46.12
N PRO A 32 41.74 2.43 44.82
CA PRO A 32 41.30 1.33 43.98
C PRO A 32 42.42 0.32 43.72
N GLU A 33 42.14 -0.97 43.93
CA GLU A 33 43.07 -2.07 43.64
C GLU A 33 43.04 -2.46 42.16
N PHE A 34 41.90 -2.27 41.52
CA PHE A 34 41.66 -2.57 40.11
C PHE A 34 41.18 -1.32 39.39
N SER A 35 41.44 -1.22 38.08
CA SER A 35 40.76 -0.23 37.24
C SER A 35 39.27 -0.57 37.11
N LEU A 36 38.47 0.44 36.74
CA LEU A 36 37.01 0.32 36.62
C LEU A 36 36.59 -0.91 35.81
N GLY A 37 35.79 -1.80 36.41
CA GLY A 37 35.27 -3.02 35.78
C GLY A 37 36.25 -4.18 35.62
N MET A 38 37.47 -4.10 36.17
CA MET A 38 38.52 -5.12 35.98
C MET A 38 38.67 -6.12 37.12
N ARG A 39 37.91 -6.00 38.22
CA ARG A 39 37.84 -7.05 39.24
C ARG A 39 36.85 -8.13 38.75
N PRO A 40 37.23 -9.42 38.65
CA PRO A 40 36.39 -10.52 38.15
C PRO A 40 35.32 -10.96 39.17
N GLU A 41 34.63 -10.01 39.78
CA GLU A 41 33.60 -10.23 40.79
C GLU A 41 32.31 -9.50 40.41
N ALA A 42 31.18 -10.02 40.93
CA ALA A 42 29.86 -9.45 40.73
C ALA A 42 29.35 -8.85 42.03
N LYS A 43 29.06 -7.54 42.05
CA LYS A 43 28.39 -6.89 43.17
C LYS A 43 26.90 -7.22 43.12
N GLN A 44 26.38 -7.85 44.18
CA GLN A 44 24.95 -8.17 44.31
C GLN A 44 24.24 -7.04 45.08
N LEU A 45 23.22 -6.46 44.45
CA LEU A 45 22.36 -5.43 45.03
C LEU A 45 20.93 -5.94 45.11
N TYR A 46 20.21 -5.50 46.13
CA TYR A 46 18.82 -5.88 46.36
C TYR A 46 17.98 -4.69 46.81
N ARG A 47 16.72 -4.69 46.40
CA ARG A 47 15.72 -3.78 46.94
C ARG A 47 14.43 -4.52 47.30
N PRO A 48 13.80 -4.20 48.44
CA PRO A 48 12.57 -4.85 48.88
C PRO A 48 11.31 -4.36 48.15
N ASP A 49 11.30 -3.12 47.63
CA ASP A 49 10.21 -2.56 46.84
C ASP A 49 10.70 -1.50 45.83
N ASP A 50 9.83 -1.09 44.92
CA ASP A 50 10.14 -0.11 43.86
C ASP A 50 10.48 1.31 44.38
N ARG A 51 10.17 1.60 45.65
CA ARG A 51 10.39 2.92 46.27
C ARG A 51 11.66 2.97 47.12
N SER A 52 12.27 1.82 47.37
CA SER A 52 13.47 1.67 48.19
C SER A 52 14.75 1.83 47.36
N THR A 53 15.82 2.26 48.02
CA THR A 53 17.16 2.30 47.43
C THR A 53 17.72 0.89 47.23
N TRP A 54 18.73 0.77 46.38
CA TRP A 54 19.46 -0.48 46.18
C TRP A 54 20.49 -0.65 47.29
N ASP A 55 20.34 -1.70 48.10
CA ASP A 55 21.23 -2.02 49.21
C ASP A 55 22.10 -3.24 48.89
N GLU A 56 23.22 -3.40 49.58
CA GLU A 56 24.09 -4.57 49.43
C GLU A 56 23.36 -5.86 49.86
N TRP A 57 23.40 -6.88 49.01
CA TRP A 57 22.74 -8.15 49.31
C TRP A 57 23.49 -8.94 50.38
N ASN A 58 22.86 -9.12 51.55
CA ASN A 58 23.37 -9.97 52.63
C ASN A 58 22.40 -11.14 52.93
N PRO A 59 22.83 -12.42 52.77
CA PRO A 59 21.98 -13.58 53.05
C PRO A 59 21.58 -13.75 54.53
N GLU A 60 22.18 -13.00 55.48
CA GLU A 60 21.87 -13.10 56.92
C GLU A 60 20.91 -12.00 57.46
N ASN A 61 20.31 -11.18 56.59
CA ASN A 61 19.28 -10.20 56.97
C ASN A 61 19.75 -9.15 58.02
N THR A 62 21.06 -8.90 58.12
CA THR A 62 21.61 -7.76 58.86
C THR A 62 21.61 -6.53 57.96
N ARG A 63 20.67 -5.61 58.21
CA ARG A 63 20.74 -4.24 57.67
C ARG A 63 22.05 -3.61 58.14
N THR A 64 22.94 -3.33 57.22
CA THR A 64 23.97 -2.31 57.40
C THR A 64 23.35 -1.00 56.95
N ASP A 65 23.22 -0.03 57.86
CA ASP A 65 22.71 1.33 57.60
C ASP A 65 23.69 2.18 56.75
N ASP A 66 24.65 1.55 56.08
CA ASP A 66 25.60 2.19 55.18
C ASP A 66 25.06 2.13 53.75
N ALA A 67 24.24 3.10 53.42
CA ALA A 67 23.99 3.47 52.03
C ALA A 67 25.29 4.04 51.45
N GLU A 68 26.08 3.22 50.74
CA GLU A 68 26.99 3.62 49.65
C GLU A 68 27.80 2.41 49.13
N ALA A 69 27.32 1.76 48.06
CA ALA A 69 28.16 0.92 47.21
C ALA A 69 29.10 1.78 46.34
N GLY A 70 29.76 2.79 46.92
CA GLY A 70 30.33 3.95 46.24
C GLY A 70 31.55 3.66 45.35
N SER A 71 32.55 2.92 45.86
CA SER A 71 33.84 2.75 45.15
C SER A 71 34.17 1.30 44.77
N PHE A 72 33.90 0.31 45.63
CA PHE A 72 34.14 -1.12 45.34
C PHE A 72 33.31 -1.65 44.16
N ALA A 73 32.05 -1.20 44.06
CA ALA A 73 31.16 -1.60 42.96
C ALA A 73 31.61 -1.04 41.60
N GLN A 74 32.52 -0.05 41.56
CA GLN A 74 33.08 0.46 40.30
C GLN A 74 34.19 -0.45 39.77
N GLU A 75 34.88 -1.19 40.64
CA GLU A 75 35.92 -2.15 40.25
C GLU A 75 35.34 -3.46 39.74
N CYS A 76 34.18 -3.88 40.28
CA CYS A 76 33.52 -5.12 39.92
C CYS A 76 33.20 -5.20 38.42
N ALA A 77 33.36 -6.37 37.82
CA ALA A 77 33.06 -6.60 36.42
C ALA A 77 31.56 -6.44 36.12
N LEU A 78 30.71 -6.82 37.08
CA LEU A 78 29.25 -6.86 36.96
C LEU A 78 28.57 -6.28 38.20
N ILE A 79 27.45 -5.58 37.99
CA ILE A 79 26.47 -5.26 39.03
C ILE A 79 25.20 -6.05 38.76
N VAL A 80 24.79 -6.86 39.71
CA VAL A 80 23.65 -7.76 39.63
C VAL A 80 22.57 -7.26 40.58
N ARG A 81 21.39 -6.94 40.05
CA ARG A 81 20.27 -6.36 40.80
C ARG A 81 19.14 -7.37 40.95
N ARG A 82 18.67 -7.56 42.18
CA ARG A 82 17.66 -8.55 42.55
C ARG A 82 16.47 -7.93 43.31
N GLU A 83 15.29 -8.50 43.11
CA GLU A 83 14.03 -8.06 43.73
C GLU A 83 13.17 -9.26 44.14
N PRO A 84 12.18 -9.08 45.04
CA PRO A 84 11.16 -10.10 45.26
C PRO A 84 10.46 -10.49 43.96
N HIS A 85 10.22 -11.78 43.76
CA HIS A 85 9.58 -12.30 42.56
C HIS A 85 8.13 -11.78 42.46
N PRO A 86 7.69 -11.25 41.30
CA PRO A 86 6.38 -10.58 41.17
C PRO A 86 5.19 -11.43 41.64
N SER A 87 5.26 -12.74 41.41
CA SER A 87 4.22 -13.71 41.77
C SER A 87 4.43 -14.37 43.15
N ASN A 88 5.62 -14.25 43.75
CA ASN A 88 5.96 -14.93 44.99
C ASN A 88 7.01 -14.13 45.78
N ASN A 89 6.55 -13.28 46.70
CA ASN A 89 7.42 -12.42 47.51
C ASN A 89 8.48 -13.17 48.35
N ASN A 90 8.36 -14.50 48.52
CA ASN A 90 9.36 -15.31 49.23
C ASN A 90 10.53 -15.79 48.34
N GLN A 91 10.47 -15.55 47.02
CA GLN A 91 11.56 -15.85 46.09
C GLN A 91 12.20 -14.55 45.62
N ILE A 92 13.52 -14.58 45.40
CA ILE A 92 14.27 -13.43 44.89
C ILE A 92 14.55 -13.67 43.41
N ALA A 93 13.99 -12.81 42.56
CA ALA A 93 14.19 -12.82 41.13
C ALA A 93 15.36 -11.91 40.73
N LEU A 94 16.07 -12.31 39.66
CA LEU A 94 17.03 -11.43 39.03
C LEU A 94 16.28 -10.38 38.20
N GLN A 95 16.59 -9.10 38.41
CA GLN A 95 15.91 -7.98 37.75
C GLN A 95 16.76 -7.40 36.61
N SER A 96 18.04 -7.12 36.87
CA SER A 96 18.94 -6.57 35.85
C SER A 96 20.41 -6.88 36.12
N ILE A 97 21.22 -6.85 35.07
CA ILE A 97 22.69 -6.97 35.11
C ILE A 97 23.27 -5.77 34.39
N THR A 98 24.12 -4.99 35.06
CA THR A 98 24.95 -3.97 34.44
C THR A 98 26.36 -4.52 34.22
N VAL A 99 26.83 -4.47 32.97
CA VAL A 99 28.17 -4.86 32.58
C VAL A 99 29.09 -3.64 32.64
N GLN A 100 30.08 -3.69 33.54
CA GLN A 100 31.10 -2.65 33.69
C GLN A 100 32.42 -3.03 33.00
N SER A 101 32.74 -4.33 32.97
CA SER A 101 34.00 -4.81 32.42
C SER A 101 34.17 -4.47 30.92
N PRO A 102 35.27 -3.79 30.53
CA PRO A 102 35.55 -3.50 29.13
C PRO A 102 35.86 -4.76 28.32
N LEU A 103 36.44 -5.79 28.95
CA LEU A 103 36.72 -7.09 28.32
C LEU A 103 35.43 -7.78 27.89
N ILE A 104 34.44 -7.82 28.79
CA ILE A 104 33.11 -8.37 28.48
C ILE A 104 32.45 -7.56 27.37
N LYS A 105 32.46 -6.21 27.46
CA LYS A 105 31.84 -5.36 26.43
C LYS A 105 32.39 -5.62 25.03
N LYS A 106 33.71 -5.83 24.91
CA LYS A 106 34.38 -6.16 23.64
C LYS A 106 33.88 -7.49 23.05
N VAL A 107 33.64 -8.49 23.87
CA VAL A 107 33.09 -9.79 23.42
C VAL A 107 31.60 -9.67 23.11
N LEU A 108 30.88 -8.85 23.87
CA LEU A 108 29.47 -8.56 23.61
C LEU A 108 29.28 -7.78 22.30
N ASP A 109 30.24 -6.94 21.88
CA ASP A 109 30.22 -6.29 20.56
C ASP A 109 30.06 -7.33 19.45
N GLY A 110 30.87 -8.40 19.48
CA GLY A 110 30.77 -9.50 18.52
C GLY A 110 29.53 -10.38 18.73
N THR A 111 29.09 -10.55 19.98
CA THR A 111 27.88 -11.35 20.30
C THR A 111 26.61 -10.72 19.72
N PHE A 112 26.50 -9.40 19.83
CA PHE A 112 25.33 -8.60 19.44
C PHE A 112 25.52 -7.82 18.15
N GLU A 113 26.54 -8.14 17.36
CA GLU A 113 26.73 -7.58 16.03
C GLU A 113 25.46 -7.75 15.18
N GLY A 114 25.02 -6.66 14.54
CA GLY A 114 23.78 -6.60 13.77
C GLY A 114 22.47 -6.67 14.56
N PHE A 115 22.49 -6.63 15.90
CA PHE A 115 21.28 -6.56 16.73
C PHE A 115 20.77 -5.12 16.83
N GLU A 116 19.61 -4.81 16.24
CA GLU A 116 19.02 -3.46 16.28
C GLU A 116 18.70 -3.03 17.73
N GLY A 117 18.95 -1.75 18.07
CA GLY A 117 18.58 -1.17 19.36
C GLY A 117 19.55 -1.43 20.53
N LEU A 118 20.66 -2.15 20.32
CA LEU A 118 21.66 -2.42 21.35
C LEU A 118 23.01 -1.76 21.01
N ASN A 119 23.51 -0.94 21.93
CA ASN A 119 24.84 -0.34 21.82
C ASN A 119 25.70 -0.75 23.01
N THR A 120 26.62 -1.67 22.76
CA THR A 120 27.59 -2.24 23.70
C THR A 120 28.67 -1.25 24.16
N GLN A 121 28.86 -0.14 23.43
CA GLN A 121 29.82 0.92 23.78
C GLN A 121 29.29 1.89 24.85
N LEU A 122 28.05 1.71 25.30
CA LEU A 122 27.48 2.53 26.36
C LEU A 122 28.28 2.39 27.67
N LYS A 123 28.44 3.51 28.37
CA LYS A 123 29.10 3.53 29.69
C LYS A 123 28.39 2.60 30.68
N GLN A 124 27.07 2.66 30.73
CA GLN A 124 26.22 1.73 31.48
C GLN A 124 25.49 0.80 30.51
N LEU A 125 26.02 -0.39 30.31
CA LEU A 125 25.37 -1.44 29.52
C LEU A 125 24.55 -2.32 30.47
N THR A 126 23.24 -2.07 30.55
CA THR A 126 22.34 -2.77 31.48
C THR A 126 21.34 -3.63 30.71
N PHE A 127 21.29 -4.91 31.05
CA PHE A 127 20.31 -5.86 30.56
C PHE A 127 19.28 -6.15 31.64
N LYS A 128 18.01 -6.30 31.26
CA LYS A 128 16.91 -6.59 32.17
C LYS A 128 16.37 -8.00 31.94
N ALA A 129 15.88 -8.63 33.00
CA ALA A 129 15.17 -9.90 32.90
C ALA A 129 13.93 -9.76 31.99
N PRO A 130 13.61 -10.77 31.16
CA PRO A 130 14.20 -12.12 31.12
C PRO A 130 15.41 -12.24 30.17
N PHE A 131 16.14 -11.15 29.89
CA PHE A 131 17.38 -11.14 29.12
C PHE A 131 17.21 -11.61 27.65
N HIS A 132 16.12 -11.17 26.99
CA HIS A 132 15.79 -11.53 25.61
C HIS A 132 16.97 -11.46 24.60
N PRO A 133 17.83 -10.43 24.60
CA PRO A 133 18.96 -10.39 23.67
C PRO A 133 19.88 -11.59 23.82
N PHE A 134 20.23 -11.95 25.06
CA PHE A 134 21.07 -13.10 25.34
C PHE A 134 20.38 -14.42 25.00
N TYR A 135 19.06 -14.53 25.18
CA TYR A 135 18.32 -15.70 24.71
C TYR A 135 18.50 -15.88 23.19
N TYR A 136 18.25 -14.85 22.38
CA TYR A 136 18.37 -14.97 20.92
C TYR A 136 19.80 -15.24 20.45
N ARG A 137 20.81 -14.71 21.14
CA ARG A 137 22.23 -14.84 20.77
C ARG A 137 23.01 -15.84 21.64
N TRP A 138 22.33 -16.70 22.40
CA TRP A 138 22.94 -17.56 23.41
C TRP A 138 24.08 -18.42 22.84
N HIS A 139 23.84 -19.08 21.70
CA HIS A 139 24.84 -19.94 21.07
C HIS A 139 26.03 -19.17 20.49
N ARG A 140 25.83 -17.91 20.06
CA ARG A 140 26.95 -17.05 19.62
C ARG A 140 27.81 -16.65 20.81
N PHE A 141 27.17 -16.26 21.92
CA PHE A 141 27.86 -15.95 23.17
C PHE A 141 28.67 -17.15 23.68
N GLU A 142 28.07 -18.33 23.68
CA GLU A 142 28.72 -19.57 24.11
C GLU A 142 29.94 -19.93 23.24
N LYS A 143 29.83 -19.78 21.92
CA LYS A 143 30.95 -20.00 21.00
C LYS A 143 32.09 -19.00 21.24
N LEU A 144 31.79 -17.70 21.31
CA LEU A 144 32.82 -16.68 21.55
C LEU A 144 33.53 -16.89 22.89
N ARG A 145 32.78 -17.27 23.93
CA ARG A 145 33.37 -17.62 25.23
C ARG A 145 34.29 -18.85 25.15
N GLN A 146 33.92 -19.87 24.37
CA GLN A 146 34.74 -21.08 24.19
C GLN A 146 36.00 -20.82 23.37
N ASP A 147 35.90 -19.96 22.35
CA ASP A 147 36.99 -19.61 21.44
C ASP A 147 37.98 -18.60 22.04
N GLU A 148 37.60 -17.91 23.14
CA GLU A 148 38.43 -16.92 23.83
C GLU A 148 39.72 -17.53 24.42
N GLN A 149 40.85 -16.89 24.12
CA GLN A 149 42.19 -17.36 24.49
C GLN A 149 42.77 -16.60 25.68
N ASP A 150 42.31 -15.36 25.90
CA ASP A 150 42.78 -14.53 27.00
C ASP A 150 42.14 -14.98 28.33
N GLN A 151 42.99 -15.35 29.31
CA GLN A 151 42.52 -15.92 30.58
C GLN A 151 41.74 -14.91 31.41
N ASP A 152 42.16 -13.64 31.45
CA ASP A 152 41.48 -12.58 32.19
C ASP A 152 40.07 -12.34 31.60
N THR A 153 39.97 -12.24 30.28
CA THR A 153 38.67 -12.12 29.58
C THR A 153 37.79 -13.34 29.86
N LYS A 154 38.36 -14.54 29.85
CA LYS A 154 37.63 -15.79 30.11
C LYS A 154 37.07 -15.84 31.53
N ASP A 155 37.84 -15.47 32.54
CA ASP A 155 37.36 -15.43 33.94
C ASP A 155 36.18 -14.46 34.10
N HIS A 156 36.26 -13.30 33.42
CA HIS A 156 35.17 -12.32 33.38
C HIS A 156 33.92 -12.84 32.64
N LEU A 157 34.09 -13.56 31.53
CA LEU A 157 32.99 -14.16 30.78
C LEU A 157 32.36 -15.33 31.54
N ASP A 158 33.15 -16.13 32.25
CA ASP A 158 32.69 -17.25 33.08
C ASP A 158 31.80 -16.77 34.22
N LEU A 159 32.15 -15.63 34.83
CA LEU A 159 31.31 -14.95 35.80
C LEU A 159 29.94 -14.57 35.21
N LEU A 160 29.92 -13.92 34.04
CA LEU A 160 28.67 -13.52 33.38
C LEU A 160 27.84 -14.75 32.96
N TYR A 161 28.49 -15.76 32.37
CA TYR A 161 27.86 -17.01 31.94
C TYR A 161 27.24 -17.75 33.13
N GLY A 162 27.94 -17.84 34.27
CA GLY A 162 27.45 -18.51 35.48
C GLY A 162 26.19 -17.86 36.07
N ILE A 163 25.97 -16.58 35.83
CA ILE A 163 24.75 -15.86 36.22
C ILE A 163 23.65 -16.06 35.16
N LEU A 164 23.95 -15.78 33.89
CA LEU A 164 22.95 -15.82 32.81
C LEU A 164 22.45 -17.23 32.49
N SER A 165 23.31 -18.24 32.56
CA SER A 165 22.94 -19.64 32.26
C SER A 165 21.80 -20.15 33.14
N LYS A 166 21.76 -19.73 34.41
CA LYS A 166 20.70 -20.11 35.36
C LYS A 166 19.33 -19.53 35.00
N GLU A 167 19.31 -18.40 34.30
CA GLU A 167 18.08 -17.72 33.88
C GLU A 167 17.66 -18.14 32.47
N ILE A 168 18.62 -18.31 31.55
CA ILE A 168 18.34 -18.53 30.12
C ILE A 168 18.15 -20.00 29.77
N LEU A 169 18.98 -20.91 30.32
CA LEU A 169 18.90 -22.34 29.97
C LEU A 169 17.53 -22.96 30.26
N PRO A 170 16.86 -22.67 31.40
CA PRO A 170 15.51 -23.19 31.64
C PRO A 170 14.51 -22.79 30.54
N HIS A 171 14.59 -21.54 30.05
CA HIS A 171 13.73 -21.09 28.95
C HIS A 171 14.06 -21.76 27.62
N ILE A 172 15.34 -22.06 27.36
CA ILE A 172 15.75 -22.82 26.17
C ILE A 172 15.20 -24.25 26.23
N GLU A 173 15.34 -24.93 27.38
CA GLU A 173 14.84 -26.31 27.56
C GLU A 173 13.32 -26.40 27.38
N VAL A 174 12.55 -25.48 27.97
CA VAL A 174 11.10 -25.42 27.78
C VAL A 174 10.74 -25.15 26.33
N MET A 175 11.45 -24.22 25.67
CA MET A 175 11.20 -23.92 24.26
C MET A 175 11.50 -25.12 23.34
N GLU A 176 12.59 -25.85 23.59
CA GLU A 176 12.94 -27.05 22.83
C GLU A 176 11.84 -28.12 22.93
N ASP A 177 11.25 -28.31 24.11
CA ASP A 177 10.13 -29.24 24.29
C ASP A 177 8.86 -28.76 23.57
N LEU A 178 8.53 -27.47 23.69
CA LEU A 178 7.37 -26.87 23.00
C LEU A 178 7.48 -27.00 21.47
N ILE A 179 8.62 -26.62 20.89
CA ILE A 179 8.88 -26.72 19.45
C ILE A 179 8.86 -28.17 18.98
N LYS A 180 9.47 -29.10 19.73
CA LYS A 180 9.45 -30.53 19.41
C LYS A 180 8.02 -31.09 19.34
N ASN A 181 7.13 -30.60 20.19
CA ASN A 181 5.71 -30.95 20.19
C ASN A 181 4.87 -30.08 19.23
N LYS A 182 5.49 -29.13 18.51
CA LYS A 182 4.86 -28.19 17.56
C LYS A 182 3.78 -27.30 18.19
N VAL A 183 3.91 -27.00 19.47
CA VAL A 183 2.98 -26.17 20.25
C VAL A 183 3.70 -25.02 20.93
N ILE A 184 2.94 -24.05 21.43
CA ILE A 184 3.46 -22.87 22.13
C ILE A 184 2.44 -22.41 23.18
N SER A 185 2.91 -21.93 24.32
CA SER A 185 2.06 -21.24 25.31
C SER A 185 2.19 -19.73 25.16
N PHE A 186 1.19 -18.99 25.63
CA PHE A 186 1.17 -17.53 25.52
C PHE A 186 2.41 -16.88 26.15
N ASP A 187 2.85 -17.36 27.32
CA ASP A 187 4.00 -16.82 28.05
C ASP A 187 5.33 -16.91 27.28
N TYR A 188 5.43 -17.87 26.34
CA TYR A 188 6.65 -18.14 25.57
C TYR A 188 6.61 -17.56 24.14
N LEU A 189 5.61 -16.74 23.79
CA LEU A 189 5.54 -16.12 22.46
C LEU A 189 6.78 -15.28 22.15
N TRP A 190 7.28 -14.50 23.10
CA TRP A 190 8.52 -13.72 22.92
C TRP A 190 9.68 -14.59 22.41
N ALA A 191 9.79 -15.83 22.88
CA ALA A 191 10.94 -16.67 22.61
C ALA A 191 10.96 -17.24 21.18
N ILE A 192 9.84 -17.18 20.42
CA ILE A 192 9.80 -17.54 19.00
C ILE A 192 9.92 -16.33 18.05
N PHE A 193 9.94 -15.10 18.57
CA PHE A 193 9.95 -13.86 17.79
C PHE A 193 11.23 -13.05 18.01
N SER A 194 12.28 -13.42 17.29
CA SER A 194 13.56 -12.71 17.29
C SER A 194 13.54 -11.48 16.37
N PRO A 195 13.96 -10.28 16.85
CA PRO A 195 14.04 -9.08 16.01
C PRO A 195 14.80 -9.31 14.70
N GLY A 196 14.29 -8.77 13.60
CA GLY A 196 14.84 -8.93 12.25
C GLY A 196 14.40 -10.21 11.52
N MET A 197 13.70 -11.15 12.18
CA MET A 197 13.27 -12.38 11.54
C MET A 197 12.11 -12.19 10.56
N GLU A 198 11.97 -13.16 9.65
CA GLU A 198 10.84 -13.27 8.74
C GLU A 198 9.68 -13.99 9.43
N VAL A 199 8.54 -13.33 9.46
CA VAL A 199 7.30 -13.81 10.08
C VAL A 199 6.23 -13.94 9.01
N TYR A 200 5.57 -15.09 8.98
CA TYR A 200 4.37 -15.31 8.18
C TYR A 200 3.16 -14.79 8.93
N THR A 201 2.25 -14.14 8.20
CA THR A 201 0.94 -13.74 8.69
C THR A 201 -0.05 -13.62 7.53
N GLU A 202 -1.34 -13.74 7.81
CA GLU A 202 -2.42 -13.50 6.84
C GLU A 202 -3.09 -12.16 7.15
N ILE A 203 -2.97 -11.19 6.24
CA ILE A 203 -3.60 -9.86 6.39
C ILE A 203 -4.55 -9.63 5.23
N ASP A 204 -5.82 -9.37 5.55
CA ASP A 204 -6.93 -9.18 4.60
C ASP A 204 -7.18 -10.37 3.65
N GLY A 205 -6.85 -11.59 4.07
CA GLY A 205 -7.01 -12.80 3.24
C GLY A 205 -5.82 -13.07 2.32
N HIS A 206 -4.70 -12.39 2.53
CA HIS A 206 -3.48 -12.57 1.74
C HIS A 206 -2.32 -13.06 2.62
N ASP A 207 -1.69 -14.16 2.19
CA ASP A 207 -0.42 -14.64 2.70
C ASP A 207 0.65 -13.54 2.60
N ARG A 208 1.34 -13.23 3.70
CA ARG A 208 2.44 -12.26 3.72
C ARG A 208 3.60 -12.80 4.54
N ILE A 209 4.81 -12.48 4.10
CA ILE A 209 6.00 -12.49 4.95
C ILE A 209 6.34 -11.03 5.26
N VAL A 210 6.55 -10.76 6.54
CA VAL A 210 6.92 -9.44 7.06
C VAL A 210 8.18 -9.56 7.90
N SER A 211 8.94 -8.47 8.02
CA SER A 211 10.16 -8.43 8.82
C SER A 211 9.84 -7.89 10.20
N LEU A 212 10.10 -8.66 11.24
CA LEU A 212 9.86 -8.25 12.63
C LEU A 212 10.83 -7.14 13.05
N ARG A 213 10.28 -6.06 13.61
CA ARG A 213 11.06 -4.97 14.22
C ARG A 213 11.14 -5.14 15.73
N ASP A 214 9.98 -5.26 16.38
CA ASP A 214 9.87 -5.35 17.83
C ASP A 214 8.68 -6.23 18.24
N SER A 215 8.73 -6.75 19.47
CA SER A 215 7.68 -7.57 20.04
C SER A 215 7.59 -7.37 21.55
N ARG A 216 6.38 -7.24 22.09
CA ARG A 216 6.17 -7.00 23.53
C ARG A 216 4.83 -7.51 24.04
N TYR A 217 4.77 -7.87 25.32
CA TYR A 217 3.50 -8.08 26.01
C TYR A 217 2.86 -6.75 26.38
N GLY A 218 1.54 -6.69 26.28
CA GLY A 218 0.71 -5.57 26.70
C GLY A 218 -0.57 -6.07 27.36
N ALA A 219 -1.29 -5.14 27.99
CA ALA A 219 -2.60 -5.39 28.56
C ALA A 219 -3.55 -4.25 28.20
N ASN A 220 -4.77 -4.59 27.80
CA ASN A 220 -5.84 -3.63 27.50
C ASN A 220 -7.13 -4.04 28.23
N MET A 221 -8.24 -3.33 27.98
CA MET A 221 -9.53 -3.64 28.62
C MET A 221 -10.09 -5.03 28.26
N SER A 222 -9.62 -5.64 27.17
CA SER A 222 -10.06 -6.94 26.67
C SER A 222 -9.19 -8.10 27.18
N GLY A 223 -8.03 -7.81 27.80
CA GLY A 223 -7.12 -8.81 28.33
C GLY A 223 -5.65 -8.52 28.04
N GLU A 224 -4.80 -9.50 28.31
CA GLU A 224 -3.40 -9.50 27.93
C GLU A 224 -3.27 -9.85 26.42
N TYR A 225 -2.29 -9.24 25.77
CA TYR A 225 -2.00 -9.48 24.36
C TYR A 225 -0.49 -9.42 24.11
N PHE A 226 -0.06 -10.06 23.04
CA PHE A 226 1.31 -9.99 22.55
C PHE A 226 1.32 -9.19 21.24
N SER A 227 1.96 -8.03 21.29
CA SER A 227 2.05 -7.09 20.16
C SER A 227 3.30 -7.38 19.34
N LEU A 228 3.12 -7.50 18.04
CA LEU A 228 4.18 -7.67 17.06
C LEU A 228 4.19 -6.44 16.15
N GLU A 229 5.34 -5.80 16.03
CA GLU A 229 5.57 -4.68 15.11
C GLU A 229 6.44 -5.14 13.96
N PHE A 230 5.94 -4.97 12.76
CA PHE A 230 6.58 -5.44 11.53
C PHE A 230 6.81 -4.30 10.56
N ARG A 231 7.73 -4.54 9.62
CA ARG A 231 7.86 -3.76 8.39
C ARG A 231 7.64 -4.63 7.16
N TYR A 232 7.06 -4.04 6.13
CA TYR A 232 6.90 -4.63 4.80
C TYR A 232 7.24 -3.59 3.73
N ILE A 233 7.36 -4.00 2.46
CA ILE A 233 7.73 -3.13 1.35
C ILE A 233 6.49 -2.72 0.56
N ASP A 234 6.40 -1.42 0.31
CA ASP A 234 5.34 -0.78 -0.47
C ASP A 234 5.96 0.22 -1.48
N CYS A 235 5.17 0.74 -2.41
CA CYS A 235 5.60 1.70 -3.42
C CYS A 235 4.65 2.89 -3.56
N ASP A 236 5.22 4.05 -3.89
CA ASP A 236 4.49 5.29 -4.18
C ASP A 236 4.43 5.63 -5.68
N GLY A 237 4.79 4.69 -6.56
CA GLY A 237 4.84 4.93 -8.02
C GLY A 237 6.17 5.51 -8.50
N LEU A 238 7.06 5.93 -7.59
CA LEU A 238 8.38 6.47 -7.91
C LEU A 238 9.51 5.66 -7.27
N LYS A 239 9.30 5.23 -6.02
CA LYS A 239 10.25 4.47 -5.21
C LYS A 239 9.55 3.38 -4.41
N PHE A 240 10.36 2.46 -3.91
CA PHE A 240 9.96 1.49 -2.89
C PHE A 240 10.41 1.98 -1.52
N GLY A 241 9.67 1.61 -0.48
CA GLY A 241 9.98 1.96 0.90
C GLY A 241 9.41 0.98 1.91
N TYR A 242 9.96 1.00 3.11
CA TYR A 242 9.40 0.25 4.23
C TYR A 242 8.19 0.97 4.82
N VAL A 243 7.19 0.18 5.18
CA VAL A 243 5.97 0.58 5.87
C VAL A 243 5.83 -0.27 7.11
N GLU A 244 5.49 0.36 8.23
CA GLU A 244 5.25 -0.33 9.49
C GLU A 244 3.79 -0.75 9.64
N THR A 245 3.59 -1.90 10.27
CA THR A 245 2.29 -2.43 10.64
C THR A 245 2.41 -3.24 11.93
N SER A 246 1.31 -3.45 12.62
CA SER A 246 1.30 -4.25 13.85
C SER A 246 0.18 -5.28 13.86
N LEU A 247 0.40 -6.35 14.60
CA LEU A 247 -0.56 -7.41 14.86
C LEU A 247 -0.56 -7.74 16.35
N GLU A 248 -1.74 -8.03 16.89
CA GLU A 248 -1.90 -8.40 18.29
C GLU A 248 -2.40 -9.85 18.39
N ILE A 249 -1.65 -10.69 19.10
CA ILE A 249 -2.08 -12.04 19.48
C ILE A 249 -2.72 -11.95 20.86
N ASN A 250 -4.03 -12.18 20.94
CA ASN A 250 -4.75 -12.19 22.22
C ASN A 250 -4.29 -13.36 23.11
N SER A 251 -4.35 -13.18 24.43
CA SER A 251 -4.02 -14.25 25.37
C SER A 251 -4.90 -15.49 25.17
N PHE A 252 -4.31 -16.65 25.43
CA PHE A 252 -4.97 -17.95 25.33
C PHE A 252 -4.48 -18.88 26.43
N ASP A 253 -5.40 -19.73 26.91
CA ASP A 253 -5.10 -20.69 27.97
C ASP A 253 -4.44 -21.96 27.40
N GLY A 254 -3.45 -22.48 28.12
CA GLY A 254 -2.77 -23.72 27.78
C GLY A 254 -1.81 -23.56 26.60
N VAL A 255 -1.86 -24.50 25.66
CA VAL A 255 -0.97 -24.54 24.49
C VAL A 255 -1.75 -24.51 23.19
N LYS A 256 -1.22 -23.80 22.20
CA LYS A 256 -1.75 -23.71 20.84
C LYS A 256 -0.73 -24.26 19.86
N LYS A 257 -1.15 -24.78 18.70
CA LYS A 257 -0.18 -25.15 17.65
C LYS A 257 0.46 -23.89 17.09
N LEU A 258 1.75 -23.96 16.76
CA LEU A 258 2.49 -22.83 16.18
C LEU A 258 1.84 -22.30 14.90
N VAL A 259 1.38 -23.20 14.02
CA VAL A 259 0.74 -22.86 12.74
C VAL A 259 -0.69 -22.32 12.88
N ASP A 260 -1.32 -22.47 14.05
CA ASP A 260 -2.67 -21.95 14.31
C ASP A 260 -2.61 -20.50 14.86
N LEU A 261 -1.42 -19.94 15.08
CA LEU A 261 -1.24 -18.54 15.46
C LEU A 261 -1.50 -17.62 14.25
N ASP A 262 -2.00 -16.42 14.53
CA ASP A 262 -2.26 -15.39 13.49
C ASP A 262 -0.96 -14.88 12.83
N ALA A 263 0.17 -15.07 13.51
CA ALA A 263 1.51 -14.88 13.00
C ALA A 263 2.47 -15.91 13.59
N PHE A 264 3.42 -16.40 12.80
CA PHE A 264 4.45 -17.34 13.24
C PHE A 264 5.70 -17.28 12.34
N PRO A 265 6.88 -17.77 12.77
CA PRO A 265 8.09 -17.74 11.96
C PRO A 265 7.92 -18.36 10.57
N SER A 266 8.29 -17.66 9.49
CA SER A 266 7.99 -18.06 8.10
C SER A 266 8.50 -19.45 7.72
N HIS A 267 9.67 -19.83 8.25
CA HIS A 267 10.29 -21.14 7.99
C HIS A 267 9.51 -22.34 8.57
N LEU A 268 8.49 -22.09 9.40
CA LEU A 268 7.60 -23.11 9.95
C LEU A 268 6.32 -23.31 9.12
N HIS A 269 6.17 -22.56 8.03
CA HIS A 269 5.01 -22.69 7.16
C HIS A 269 4.96 -24.10 6.52
N PRO A 270 3.81 -24.81 6.54
CA PRO A 270 3.71 -26.18 6.02
C PRO A 270 4.04 -26.33 4.53
N ASP A 271 3.78 -25.29 3.74
CA ASP A 271 4.09 -25.20 2.30
C ASP A 271 5.03 -24.00 2.07
N SER A 272 6.27 -24.11 2.55
CA SER A 272 7.25 -23.03 2.44
C SER A 272 7.65 -22.75 0.99
N GLU A 273 7.83 -23.80 0.17
CA GLU A 273 8.17 -23.67 -1.25
C GLU A 273 7.06 -22.96 -2.04
N GLY A 274 5.81 -23.43 -1.93
CA GLY A 274 4.69 -22.80 -2.63
C GLY A 274 4.44 -21.37 -2.17
N LEU A 275 4.61 -21.08 -0.87
CA LEU A 275 4.51 -19.72 -0.34
C LEU A 275 5.57 -18.81 -0.96
N VAL A 276 6.85 -19.16 -0.85
CA VAL A 276 7.98 -18.36 -1.36
C VAL A 276 7.87 -18.12 -2.87
N ASP A 277 7.52 -19.16 -3.64
CA ASP A 277 7.31 -19.04 -5.08
C ASP A 277 6.19 -18.03 -5.42
N ARG A 278 5.05 -18.07 -4.70
CA ARG A 278 3.94 -17.10 -4.86
C ARG A 278 4.37 -15.68 -4.49
N LEU A 279 5.07 -15.50 -3.37
CA LEU A 279 5.52 -14.18 -2.90
C LEU A 279 6.52 -13.55 -3.87
N HIS A 280 7.48 -14.31 -4.38
CA HIS A 280 8.41 -13.79 -5.40
C HIS A 280 7.72 -13.41 -6.70
N ALA A 281 6.77 -14.22 -7.17
CA ALA A 281 5.98 -13.89 -8.37
C ALA A 281 5.18 -12.59 -8.17
N ARG A 282 4.57 -12.41 -6.99
CA ARG A 282 3.88 -11.18 -6.60
C ARG A 282 4.82 -9.99 -6.51
N GLY A 283 5.95 -10.10 -5.81
CA GLY A 283 6.93 -9.02 -5.67
C GLY A 283 7.50 -8.58 -7.03
N HIS A 284 7.75 -9.52 -7.93
CA HIS A 284 8.15 -9.21 -9.32
C HIS A 284 7.04 -8.51 -10.10
N LYS A 285 5.77 -8.91 -9.92
CA LYS A 285 4.63 -8.23 -10.54
C LYS A 285 4.44 -6.82 -9.98
N LEU A 286 4.63 -6.60 -8.67
CA LEU A 286 4.64 -5.27 -8.07
C LEU A 286 5.75 -4.39 -8.68
N GLU A 287 6.95 -4.95 -8.86
CA GLU A 287 8.08 -4.25 -9.50
C GLU A 287 7.72 -3.76 -10.91
N GLN A 288 7.03 -4.59 -11.69
CA GLN A 288 6.55 -4.25 -13.04
C GLN A 288 5.40 -3.24 -13.06
N LEU A 289 4.62 -3.16 -11.99
CA LEU A 289 3.45 -2.28 -11.87
C LEU A 289 3.77 -0.97 -11.12
N ASN A 290 5.02 -0.79 -10.66
CA ASN A 290 5.44 0.43 -9.98
C ASN A 290 5.65 1.56 -10.99
N GLY A 291 4.58 2.32 -11.23
CA GLY A 291 4.56 3.41 -12.17
C GLY A 291 3.14 3.64 -12.69
N PHE A 292 3.06 4.13 -13.92
CA PHE A 292 1.79 4.36 -14.59
C PHE A 292 1.46 3.19 -15.54
N HIS A 293 0.28 2.58 -15.36
CA HIS A 293 -0.20 1.50 -16.23
C HIS A 293 -1.70 1.57 -16.48
N HIS A 294 -2.13 1.33 -17.73
CA HIS A 294 -3.54 1.12 -18.08
C HIS A 294 -3.80 -0.38 -18.28
N LEU A 295 -4.57 -0.98 -17.39
CA LEU A 295 -4.76 -2.43 -17.30
C LEU A 295 -6.22 -2.82 -17.05
N SER A 296 -6.48 -4.12 -16.99
CA SER A 296 -7.78 -4.70 -16.64
C SER A 296 -7.73 -5.31 -15.25
N TYR A 297 -8.85 -5.24 -14.53
CA TYR A 297 -9.03 -5.87 -13.22
C TYR A 297 -10.29 -6.72 -13.18
N SER A 298 -10.22 -7.88 -12.53
CA SER A 298 -11.39 -8.73 -12.27
C SER A 298 -11.35 -9.26 -10.85
N GLY A 299 -12.31 -8.88 -10.02
CA GLY A 299 -12.39 -9.31 -8.63
C GLY A 299 -12.89 -8.21 -7.70
N PHE A 300 -12.71 -8.43 -6.40
CA PHE A 300 -13.01 -7.44 -5.38
C PHE A 300 -11.87 -6.45 -5.24
N TYR A 301 -12.18 -5.16 -5.10
CA TYR A 301 -11.21 -4.12 -4.78
C TYR A 301 -11.77 -3.21 -3.70
N THR A 302 -10.88 -2.53 -2.99
CA THR A 302 -11.24 -1.62 -1.92
C THR A 302 -11.27 -0.20 -2.46
N ALA A 303 -12.46 0.39 -2.58
CA ALA A 303 -12.63 1.78 -2.94
C ALA A 303 -12.58 2.65 -1.68
N ARG A 304 -11.64 3.60 -1.63
CA ARG A 304 -11.56 4.61 -0.57
C ARG A 304 -12.21 5.91 -1.02
N SER A 305 -13.06 6.43 -0.15
CA SER A 305 -13.53 7.82 -0.16
C SER A 305 -13.18 8.44 1.19
N SER A 306 -13.10 9.77 1.27
CA SER A 306 -12.76 10.49 2.50
C SER A 306 -13.61 10.15 3.73
N ARG A 307 -14.79 9.56 3.53
CA ARG A 307 -15.72 9.18 4.60
C ARG A 307 -15.92 7.68 4.77
N GLN A 308 -15.62 6.87 3.76
CA GLN A 308 -15.99 5.45 3.75
C GLN A 308 -15.03 4.61 2.92
N VAL A 309 -14.68 3.45 3.46
CA VAL A 309 -14.01 2.36 2.77
C VAL A 309 -15.09 1.36 2.35
N ARG A 310 -15.17 1.04 1.05
CA ARG A 310 -16.17 0.08 0.53
C ARG A 310 -15.48 -0.97 -0.35
N LYS A 311 -15.75 -2.24 -0.08
CA LYS A 311 -15.41 -3.32 -1.03
C LYS A 311 -16.38 -3.28 -2.21
N ARG A 312 -15.85 -3.28 -3.44
CA ARG A 312 -16.60 -3.32 -4.70
C ARG A 312 -16.12 -4.50 -5.52
N HIS A 313 -16.97 -4.99 -6.42
CA HIS A 313 -16.62 -6.05 -7.36
C HIS A 313 -16.74 -5.54 -8.79
N VAL A 314 -15.79 -5.89 -9.64
CA VAL A 314 -15.85 -5.62 -11.07
C VAL A 314 -15.35 -6.84 -11.86
N GLU A 315 -15.97 -7.11 -12.99
CA GLU A 315 -15.52 -8.13 -13.94
C GLU A 315 -14.95 -7.43 -15.18
N SER A 316 -13.69 -7.71 -15.51
CA SER A 316 -13.01 -7.12 -16.67
C SER A 316 -13.08 -5.59 -16.74
N GLY A 317 -12.97 -4.93 -15.58
CA GLY A 317 -13.00 -3.47 -15.47
C GLY A 317 -11.68 -2.84 -15.93
N ARG A 318 -11.76 -1.70 -16.62
CA ARG A 318 -10.58 -0.88 -16.95
C ARG A 318 -10.10 -0.15 -15.71
N ILE A 319 -8.80 -0.24 -15.42
CA ILE A 319 -8.16 0.41 -14.29
C ILE A 319 -6.90 1.14 -14.73
N ILE A 320 -6.56 2.19 -14.00
CA ILE A 320 -5.27 2.88 -14.11
C ILE A 320 -4.52 2.63 -12.81
N ILE A 321 -3.34 2.05 -12.88
CA ILE A 321 -2.41 1.97 -11.75
C ILE A 321 -1.54 3.22 -11.83
N ASP A 322 -1.64 4.05 -10.81
CA ASP A 322 -0.88 5.29 -10.66
C ASP A 322 -0.77 5.64 -9.18
N PRO A 323 0.11 4.95 -8.43
CA PRO A 323 0.23 5.15 -6.98
C PRO A 323 0.71 6.55 -6.61
N HIS A 324 1.42 7.24 -7.52
CA HIS A 324 1.95 8.58 -7.28
C HIS A 324 0.81 9.61 -7.24
N THR A 325 -0.04 9.62 -8.27
CA THR A 325 -1.24 10.49 -8.30
C THR A 325 -2.22 10.11 -7.21
N PHE A 326 -2.35 8.81 -6.92
CA PHE A 326 -3.17 8.32 -5.81
C PHE A 326 -2.75 8.95 -4.47
N ASN A 327 -1.45 9.04 -4.19
CA ASN A 327 -0.94 9.63 -2.95
C ASN A 327 -1.14 11.16 -2.88
N ILE A 328 -1.13 11.85 -4.02
CA ILE A 328 -1.33 13.32 -4.09
C ILE A 328 -2.80 13.69 -3.85
N HIS A 329 -3.73 13.04 -4.56
CA HIS A 329 -5.16 13.38 -4.49
C HIS A 329 -5.94 12.55 -3.45
N GLY A 330 -5.34 11.49 -2.94
CA GLY A 330 -5.90 10.65 -1.90
C GLY A 330 -5.51 11.08 -0.49
N MET A 331 -5.75 10.17 0.46
CA MET A 331 -5.10 10.27 1.76
C MET A 331 -3.63 9.91 1.55
N PRO A 332 -2.68 10.67 2.13
CA PRO A 332 -1.27 10.31 2.02
C PRO A 332 -1.08 8.87 2.45
N GLY A 333 -0.44 8.08 1.59
CA GLY A 333 -0.05 6.70 1.91
C GLY A 333 0.87 6.67 3.12
N SER A 334 1.14 5.48 3.63
CA SER A 334 2.09 5.30 4.73
C SER A 334 3.43 5.97 4.41
N ASN A 335 4.04 6.61 5.41
CA ASN A 335 5.35 7.24 5.24
C ASN A 335 6.37 6.17 4.83
N LEU A 336 6.82 6.24 3.57
CA LEU A 336 7.80 5.31 3.02
C LEU A 336 9.18 5.64 3.56
N GLU A 337 9.68 4.82 4.47
CA GLU A 337 11.09 4.85 4.86
C GLU A 337 11.95 4.41 3.68
N LEU A 338 13.03 5.14 3.40
CA LEU A 338 13.95 4.80 2.31
C LEU A 338 14.55 3.40 2.54
N ILE A 339 14.46 2.56 1.51
CA ILE A 339 15.22 1.31 1.48
C ILE A 339 16.69 1.71 1.35
N GLY A 340 17.48 1.52 2.41
CA GLY A 340 18.93 1.61 2.32
C GLY A 340 19.46 0.60 1.29
N PRO A 341 20.64 0.82 0.67
CA PRO A 341 21.30 -0.26 -0.06
C PRO A 341 21.39 -1.45 0.88
N ASP A 342 20.99 -2.66 0.44
CA ASP A 342 20.96 -3.87 1.26
C ASP A 342 22.18 -3.83 2.18
N SER A 343 21.96 -3.44 3.43
CA SER A 343 22.99 -3.51 4.44
C SER A 343 23.16 -5.00 4.55
N SER A 344 24.23 -5.46 3.92
CA SER A 344 24.58 -6.86 3.82
C SER A 344 25.07 -7.34 5.18
N ILE A 345 24.24 -7.14 6.20
CA ILE A 345 24.33 -7.75 7.52
C ILE A 345 24.43 -9.27 7.30
N ASP A 346 23.81 -9.82 6.24
CA ASP A 346 23.92 -11.23 5.91
C ASP A 346 25.20 -11.64 5.13
N SER A 347 25.95 -10.72 4.48
CA SER A 347 27.07 -11.15 3.60
C SER A 347 28.48 -11.02 4.20
N ALA A 348 28.65 -10.10 5.15
CA ALA A 348 29.92 -9.90 5.84
C ALA A 348 29.96 -10.66 7.18
N ASP A 349 28.88 -10.62 7.96
CA ASP A 349 28.86 -11.08 9.35
C ASP A 349 28.76 -12.61 9.47
N ASP A 350 28.12 -13.28 8.51
CA ASP A 350 27.93 -14.73 8.52
C ASP A 350 29.22 -15.52 8.22
N LYS A 351 30.27 -14.84 7.76
CA LYS A 351 31.60 -15.44 7.55
C LYS A 351 32.33 -15.77 8.86
N ILE A 352 32.08 -15.01 9.93
CA ILE A 352 32.76 -15.21 11.23
C ILE A 352 32.04 -16.27 12.06
N PHE A 353 30.70 -16.23 12.08
CA PHE A 353 29.91 -17.14 12.91
C PHE A 353 29.51 -18.44 12.20
N GLY A 354 29.65 -18.54 10.88
CA GLY A 354 29.62 -19.80 10.14
C GLY A 354 28.42 -20.68 10.45
N GLY A 355 27.20 -20.13 10.37
CA GLY A 355 25.98 -20.92 10.58
C GLY A 355 25.62 -21.20 12.04
N VAL A 356 26.16 -20.47 13.03
CA VAL A 356 25.64 -20.52 14.41
C VAL A 356 24.26 -19.87 14.46
N ARG A 357 23.26 -20.74 14.44
CA ARG A 357 21.82 -20.43 14.48
C ARG A 357 21.41 -19.86 15.84
N ASN A 358 20.41 -18.97 15.82
CA ASN A 358 19.73 -18.56 17.06
C ASN A 358 18.98 -19.77 17.67
N VAL A 359 18.49 -19.63 18.90
CA VAL A 359 17.85 -20.72 19.64
C VAL A 359 16.70 -21.36 18.82
N ILE A 360 15.88 -20.52 18.18
CA ILE A 360 14.74 -20.96 17.37
C ILE A 360 15.22 -21.78 16.17
N TYR A 361 16.09 -21.22 15.32
CA TYR A 361 16.61 -21.87 14.11
C TYR A 361 17.41 -23.14 14.43
N ARG A 362 18.01 -23.25 15.62
CA ARG A 362 18.65 -24.48 16.07
C ARG A 362 17.61 -25.54 16.42
N ALA A 363 16.58 -25.18 17.18
CA ALA A 363 15.47 -26.06 17.51
C ALA A 363 14.67 -26.50 16.27
N THR A 364 14.61 -25.65 15.23
CA THR A 364 13.87 -25.88 13.98
C THR A 364 14.80 -26.15 12.79
N SER A 365 15.99 -26.69 13.07
CA SER A 365 17.10 -26.83 12.11
C SER A 365 16.73 -27.46 10.78
N GLN A 366 16.00 -28.58 10.79
CA GLN A 366 15.57 -29.26 9.57
C GLN A 366 14.67 -28.37 8.70
N THR A 367 13.60 -27.82 9.28
CA THR A 367 12.65 -26.95 8.56
C THR A 367 13.30 -25.64 8.10
N PHE A 368 14.25 -25.13 8.88
CA PHE A 368 15.00 -23.93 8.52
C PHE A 368 15.93 -24.18 7.33
N GLU A 369 16.61 -25.32 7.26
CA GLU A 369 17.44 -25.71 6.11
C GLU A 369 16.61 -25.87 4.84
N GLU A 370 15.46 -26.52 4.93
CA GLU A 370 14.52 -26.64 3.82
C GLU A 370 14.09 -25.25 3.32
N TYR A 371 13.73 -24.34 4.22
CA TYR A 371 13.38 -22.96 3.89
C TYR A 371 14.53 -22.19 3.23
N GLN A 372 15.76 -22.30 3.75
CA GLN A 372 16.94 -21.65 3.18
C GLN A 372 17.25 -22.16 1.77
N ASN A 373 17.16 -23.47 1.54
CA ASN A 373 17.36 -24.06 0.20
C ASN A 373 16.35 -23.49 -0.83
N VAL A 374 15.11 -23.24 -0.41
CA VAL A 374 14.09 -22.59 -1.25
C VAL A 374 14.47 -21.14 -1.55
N LEU A 375 15.01 -20.39 -0.59
CA LEU A 375 15.46 -19.01 -0.80
C LEU A 375 16.67 -18.94 -1.75
N GLU A 376 17.65 -19.82 -1.60
CA GLU A 376 18.88 -19.86 -2.41
C GLU A 376 18.59 -20.01 -3.92
N LYS A 377 17.52 -20.74 -4.29
CA LYS A 377 17.00 -20.85 -5.68
C LYS A 377 16.82 -19.48 -6.36
N TYR A 378 16.46 -18.46 -5.60
CA TYR A 378 16.22 -17.10 -6.12
C TYR A 378 17.45 -16.20 -6.07
N GLU A 379 18.36 -16.44 -5.13
CA GLU A 379 19.62 -15.70 -5.02
C GLU A 379 20.62 -16.08 -6.12
N ASP A 380 20.75 -17.38 -6.43
CA ASP A 380 21.66 -17.87 -7.47
C ASP A 380 21.26 -17.41 -8.87
N ASN A 381 19.96 -17.27 -9.14
CA ASN A 381 19.44 -16.71 -10.39
C ASN A 381 19.81 -15.23 -10.60
N HIS A 382 20.20 -14.52 -9.54
CA HIS A 382 20.64 -13.13 -9.57
C HIS A 382 22.17 -12.96 -9.61
N LYS A 383 22.95 -13.98 -9.25
CA LYS A 383 24.42 -13.97 -9.33
C LYS A 383 24.87 -13.94 -10.79
N GLY A 384 25.16 -12.74 -11.30
CA GLY A 384 25.70 -12.52 -12.65
C GLY A 384 24.99 -11.45 -13.50
N ARG A 385 23.90 -10.85 -13.00
CA ARG A 385 23.30 -9.69 -13.66
C ARG A 385 24.04 -8.41 -13.25
N PRO A 386 24.36 -7.49 -14.18
CA PRO A 386 24.95 -6.21 -13.83
C PRO A 386 24.01 -5.48 -12.85
N ALA A 387 24.59 -4.70 -11.92
CA ALA A 387 23.83 -3.90 -10.96
C ALA A 387 22.71 -3.15 -11.70
N LEU A 388 21.48 -3.63 -11.48
CA LEU A 388 20.30 -3.04 -12.11
C LEU A 388 20.16 -1.60 -11.60
N PRO A 389 19.55 -0.70 -12.38
CA PRO A 389 19.29 0.67 -11.92
C PRO A 389 18.63 0.62 -10.54
N THR A 390 18.87 1.67 -9.74
CA THR A 390 18.51 1.89 -8.32
C THR A 390 17.04 1.66 -7.91
N ARG A 391 16.23 1.07 -8.80
CA ARG A 391 14.80 0.77 -8.65
C ARG A 391 14.46 -0.72 -8.57
N SER A 392 15.43 -1.65 -8.70
CA SER A 392 15.14 -3.09 -8.66
C SER A 392 15.30 -3.68 -7.27
N LEU A 393 14.31 -4.44 -6.81
CA LEU A 393 14.28 -5.07 -5.49
C LEU A 393 15.12 -6.36 -5.45
N SER A 394 15.82 -6.58 -4.34
CA SER A 394 16.52 -7.85 -4.11
C SER A 394 15.54 -9.02 -3.87
N PRO A 395 15.97 -10.29 -4.01
CA PRO A 395 15.09 -11.43 -3.79
C PRO A 395 14.42 -11.39 -2.42
N LYS A 396 15.19 -11.13 -1.36
CA LYS A 396 14.68 -10.99 0.02
C LYS A 396 13.64 -9.87 0.14
N GLN A 397 13.88 -8.72 -0.50
CA GLN A 397 12.93 -7.61 -0.53
C GLN A 397 11.62 -7.95 -1.26
N ARG A 398 11.68 -8.75 -2.33
CA ARG A 398 10.47 -9.17 -3.06
C ARG A 398 9.51 -10.01 -2.20
N LEU A 399 10.02 -10.74 -1.22
CA LEU A 399 9.19 -11.51 -0.28
C LEU A 399 8.35 -10.61 0.62
N LEU A 400 8.87 -9.43 0.96
CA LEU A 400 8.24 -8.47 1.86
C LEU A 400 7.23 -7.55 1.16
N CYS A 401 6.99 -7.74 -0.14
CA CYS A 401 6.15 -6.85 -0.93
C CYS A 401 4.65 -6.98 -0.60
N THR A 402 3.98 -5.84 -0.53
CA THR A 402 2.52 -5.76 -0.40
C THR A 402 1.80 -6.46 -1.57
N PRO A 403 0.64 -7.12 -1.33
CA PRO A 403 -0.23 -7.63 -2.40
C PRO A 403 -1.10 -6.56 -3.05
N ILE A 404 -1.00 -5.29 -2.62
CA ILE A 404 -1.92 -4.23 -3.03
C ILE A 404 -1.20 -3.23 -3.96
N VAL A 405 -1.86 -2.88 -5.07
CA VAL A 405 -1.49 -1.74 -5.93
C VAL A 405 -2.57 -0.67 -5.91
N ARG A 406 -2.14 0.60 -5.97
CA ARG A 406 -3.01 1.76 -5.85
C ARG A 406 -3.29 2.40 -7.20
N GLY A 407 -4.52 2.81 -7.41
CA GLY A 407 -4.93 3.40 -8.67
C GLY A 407 -6.40 3.82 -8.72
N TYR A 408 -6.96 3.78 -9.93
CA TYR A 408 -8.24 4.35 -10.28
C TYR A 408 -9.07 3.35 -11.10
N CYS A 409 -10.33 3.15 -10.72
CA CYS A 409 -11.26 2.30 -11.48
C CYS A 409 -12.10 3.13 -12.46
N LEU A 410 -11.86 3.01 -13.77
CA LEU A 410 -12.56 3.85 -14.77
C LEU A 410 -14.05 3.51 -14.93
N THR A 411 -14.45 2.29 -14.56
CA THR A 411 -15.83 1.81 -14.70
C THR A 411 -16.73 2.23 -13.55
N SER A 412 -16.17 2.33 -12.35
CA SER A 412 -16.91 2.64 -11.13
C SER A 412 -16.51 4.03 -10.67
N LYS A 413 -17.48 4.91 -10.54
CA LYS A 413 -17.27 6.22 -9.92
C LYS A 413 -17.74 6.19 -8.47
N SER A 414 -17.11 7.00 -7.62
CA SER A 414 -17.56 7.21 -6.24
C SER A 414 -17.61 8.70 -5.98
N TRP A 415 -18.67 9.12 -5.33
CA TRP A 415 -18.79 10.46 -4.79
C TRP A 415 -17.95 10.56 -3.51
N GLY A 416 -17.03 11.52 -3.47
CA GLY A 416 -16.19 11.77 -2.31
C GLY A 416 -15.92 13.26 -2.13
N LYS A 417 -15.92 13.72 -0.87
CA LYS A 417 -15.34 15.03 -0.55
C LYS A 417 -13.83 14.88 -0.58
N ILE A 418 -13.10 15.50 -1.49
CA ILE A 418 -11.65 15.57 -1.35
C ILE A 418 -11.40 16.70 -0.35
N SER A 419 -11.08 16.35 0.90
CA SER A 419 -10.61 17.34 1.87
C SER A 419 -9.10 17.34 1.75
N MET A 420 -8.53 18.30 1.02
CA MET A 420 -7.10 18.56 1.13
C MET A 420 -6.85 19.10 2.53
N GLN A 421 -6.19 18.31 3.38
CA GLN A 421 -5.78 18.76 4.70
C GLN A 421 -4.40 19.43 4.60
N MET A 422 -4.38 20.58 3.93
CA MET A 422 -3.42 21.63 4.22
C MET A 422 -4.22 22.89 4.47
N ASP A 423 -3.78 23.68 5.45
CA ASP A 423 -4.47 24.85 5.99
C ASP A 423 -5.26 25.65 4.93
N VAL A 424 -6.47 26.06 5.34
CA VAL A 424 -7.50 26.85 4.64
C VAL A 424 -8.72 26.03 4.20
N SER A 425 -9.86 26.43 4.76
CA SER A 425 -11.23 25.95 4.56
C SER A 425 -11.69 25.84 3.09
N LEU A 426 -11.28 24.79 2.37
CA LEU A 426 -11.86 24.42 1.07
C LEU A 426 -12.20 22.94 1.08
N VAL A 427 -13.48 22.65 1.31
CA VAL A 427 -14.03 21.29 1.24
C VAL A 427 -14.89 21.19 0.00
N ALA A 428 -14.29 20.79 -1.13
CA ALA A 428 -15.00 20.60 -2.39
C ALA A 428 -15.68 19.22 -2.43
N ASN A 429 -16.94 19.17 -2.88
CA ASN A 429 -17.59 17.92 -3.29
C ASN A 429 -17.17 17.67 -4.73
N VAL A 430 -16.33 16.66 -5.00
CA VAL A 430 -15.84 16.37 -6.36
C VAL A 430 -16.17 14.93 -6.72
N ALA A 431 -16.84 14.71 -7.84
CA ALA A 431 -16.99 13.38 -8.41
C ALA A 431 -15.71 13.00 -9.17
N THR A 432 -14.71 12.52 -8.46
CA THR A 432 -13.49 11.96 -9.07
C THR A 432 -13.63 10.45 -9.25
N ILE A 433 -12.88 9.86 -10.17
CA ILE A 433 -12.74 8.39 -10.21
C ILE A 433 -12.37 7.88 -8.81
N SER A 434 -13.00 6.78 -8.41
CA SER A 434 -12.72 6.11 -7.14
C SER A 434 -11.24 5.73 -7.05
N LEU A 435 -10.56 6.35 -6.08
CA LEU A 435 -9.31 5.83 -5.55
C LEU A 435 -9.56 4.40 -5.07
N ALA A 436 -8.78 3.47 -5.60
CA ALA A 436 -8.94 2.05 -5.38
C ALA A 436 -7.60 1.38 -5.05
N GLU A 437 -7.67 0.47 -4.08
CA GLU A 437 -6.65 -0.51 -3.74
C GLU A 437 -7.05 -1.84 -4.41
N PHE A 438 -6.20 -2.32 -5.32
CA PHE A 438 -6.43 -3.51 -6.13
C PHE A 438 -5.46 -4.62 -5.69
N ASP A 439 -5.94 -5.85 -5.70
CA ASP A 439 -5.10 -7.03 -5.52
C ASP A 439 -4.28 -7.27 -6.78
N ILE A 440 -2.96 -7.31 -6.63
CA ILE A 440 -2.00 -7.51 -7.72
C ILE A 440 -2.30 -8.78 -8.51
N GLU A 441 -2.77 -9.85 -7.87
CA GLU A 441 -3.01 -11.14 -8.54
C GLU A 441 -4.13 -11.02 -9.60
N ASN A 442 -5.12 -10.16 -9.35
CA ASN A 442 -6.30 -9.96 -10.19
C ASN A 442 -6.12 -8.92 -11.30
N VAL A 443 -4.92 -8.30 -11.39
CA VAL A 443 -4.54 -7.39 -12.49
C VAL A 443 -4.11 -8.18 -13.71
N GLY A 444 -4.63 -7.84 -14.88
CA GLY A 444 -4.29 -8.48 -16.15
C GLY A 444 -4.31 -7.52 -17.35
N PRO A 445 -3.88 -8.00 -18.53
CA PRO A 445 -3.87 -7.20 -19.74
C PRO A 445 -5.30 -6.87 -20.21
N ILE A 446 -5.44 -5.72 -20.85
CA ILE A 446 -6.70 -5.29 -21.45
C ILE A 446 -7.00 -6.12 -22.71
N ARG A 447 -8.23 -6.62 -22.81
CA ARG A 447 -8.78 -7.16 -24.06
C ARG A 447 -9.45 -6.02 -24.83
N TRP A 448 -8.78 -5.53 -25.86
CA TRP A 448 -9.25 -4.44 -26.72
C TRP A 448 -10.19 -4.95 -27.83
N SER A 449 -11.14 -4.11 -28.21
CA SER A 449 -12.11 -4.38 -29.27
C SER A 449 -11.65 -3.76 -30.60
N GLU A 450 -10.67 -4.38 -31.26
CA GLU A 450 -10.05 -3.87 -32.50
C GLU A 450 -11.04 -3.51 -33.61
N ASN A 451 -12.20 -4.19 -33.66
CA ASN A 451 -13.23 -3.98 -34.69
C ASN A 451 -14.35 -3.01 -34.26
N ALA A 452 -14.26 -2.36 -33.10
CA ALA A 452 -15.31 -1.47 -32.59
C ALA A 452 -15.55 -0.28 -33.53
N PHE A 453 -14.49 0.45 -33.90
CA PHE A 453 -14.59 1.62 -34.77
C PHE A 453 -14.97 1.27 -36.22
N ALA A 454 -14.52 0.11 -36.71
CA ALA A 454 -14.92 -0.40 -38.02
C ALA A 454 -16.44 -0.64 -38.13
N ARG A 455 -17.07 -1.14 -37.06
CA ARG A 455 -18.52 -1.44 -37.00
C ARG A 455 -19.40 -0.21 -36.80
N LEU A 456 -18.83 0.92 -36.38
CA LEU A 456 -19.55 2.16 -36.19
C LEU A 456 -20.09 2.67 -37.53
N VAL A 457 -21.36 3.08 -37.58
CA VAL A 457 -21.94 3.66 -38.79
C VAL A 457 -21.78 5.18 -38.72
N LEU A 458 -20.90 5.72 -39.56
CA LEU A 458 -20.68 7.17 -39.72
C LEU A 458 -20.71 7.51 -41.22
N PRO A 459 -21.04 8.77 -41.57
CA PRO A 459 -20.90 9.24 -42.95
C PRO A 459 -19.47 9.03 -43.49
N PRO A 460 -19.30 8.82 -44.81
CA PRO A 460 -18.00 8.59 -45.42
C PRO A 460 -17.04 9.77 -45.18
N GLY A 461 -15.75 9.47 -44.93
CA GLY A 461 -14.71 10.45 -44.65
C GLY A 461 -14.61 10.92 -43.18
N TYR A 462 -15.70 10.87 -42.40
CA TYR A 462 -15.67 11.29 -40.99
C TYR A 462 -14.74 10.41 -40.15
N LYS A 463 -14.73 9.10 -40.42
CA LYS A 463 -13.84 8.16 -39.73
C LYS A 463 -12.37 8.51 -39.94
N ASP A 464 -12.01 8.91 -41.14
CA ASP A 464 -10.62 9.22 -41.50
C ASP A 464 -10.16 10.52 -40.84
N ILE A 465 -11.05 11.52 -40.78
CA ILE A 465 -10.80 12.78 -40.06
C ILE A 465 -10.61 12.49 -38.56
N ILE A 466 -11.55 11.81 -37.91
CA ILE A 466 -11.45 11.47 -36.48
C ILE A 466 -10.15 10.73 -36.20
N ARG A 467 -9.82 9.71 -37.02
CA ARG A 467 -8.60 8.92 -36.88
C ARG A 467 -7.35 9.78 -37.01
N ALA A 468 -7.24 10.59 -38.05
CA ALA A 468 -6.07 11.41 -38.31
C ALA A 468 -5.77 12.38 -37.17
N PHE A 469 -6.80 13.10 -36.69
CA PHE A 469 -6.63 14.07 -35.61
C PHE A 469 -6.28 13.42 -34.27
N VAL A 470 -6.96 12.32 -33.92
CA VAL A 470 -6.72 11.63 -32.65
C VAL A 470 -5.33 10.99 -32.65
N GLN A 471 -4.90 10.36 -33.75
CA GLN A 471 -3.56 9.78 -33.87
C GLN A 471 -2.47 10.86 -33.78
N GLU A 472 -2.64 11.98 -34.46
CA GLU A 472 -1.64 13.06 -34.42
C GLU A 472 -1.50 13.63 -33.00
N GLN A 473 -2.60 13.83 -32.29
CA GLN A 473 -2.57 14.37 -30.92
C GLN A 473 -1.99 13.39 -29.91
N LEU A 474 -2.33 12.10 -30.00
CA LEU A 474 -1.79 11.07 -29.11
C LEU A 474 -0.31 10.73 -29.38
N SER A 475 0.20 11.02 -30.58
CA SER A 475 1.60 10.77 -30.96
C SER A 475 2.56 11.89 -30.55
N ARG A 476 2.04 13.01 -30.02
CA ARG A 476 2.88 14.09 -29.50
C ARG A 476 3.41 13.65 -28.13
N ASP A 477 4.69 13.35 -28.07
CA ASP A 477 5.40 12.94 -26.85
C ASP A 477 5.67 14.20 -26.00
N ASP A 478 5.24 14.21 -24.73
CA ASP A 478 5.25 15.35 -23.80
C ASP A 478 6.66 15.74 -23.28
N GLY A 479 7.70 15.53 -24.10
CA GLY A 479 9.08 15.90 -23.77
C GLY A 479 9.44 17.35 -24.10
N PHE A 480 8.55 18.13 -24.74
CA PHE A 480 8.92 19.43 -25.27
C PHE A 480 7.71 20.34 -25.53
N ASP A 481 7.45 21.32 -24.65
CA ASP A 481 6.95 22.65 -25.04
C ASP A 481 6.85 23.61 -23.84
N ASP A 482 7.99 24.16 -23.41
CA ASP A 482 8.04 25.32 -22.50
C ASP A 482 8.75 26.48 -23.19
N ILE A 483 8.04 27.19 -24.07
CA ILE A 483 8.55 28.40 -24.76
C ILE A 483 8.55 29.62 -23.81
N ILE A 484 7.81 29.59 -22.70
CA ILE A 484 7.83 30.65 -21.68
C ILE A 484 7.72 30.02 -20.28
N SER A 485 8.86 29.78 -19.64
CA SER A 485 8.94 29.46 -18.22
C SER A 485 8.27 30.59 -17.40
N GLY A 486 7.13 30.30 -16.76
CA GLY A 486 6.45 31.23 -15.85
C GLY A 486 5.06 31.74 -16.27
N LYS A 487 4.40 31.17 -17.30
CA LYS A 487 2.97 31.45 -17.61
C LYS A 487 2.05 30.22 -17.65
N GLY A 488 2.54 29.05 -17.26
CA GLY A 488 1.71 27.87 -17.02
C GLY A 488 1.19 27.84 -15.59
N TRP A 489 -0.14 27.75 -15.43
CA TRP A 489 -0.85 27.62 -14.14
C TRP A 489 -0.22 26.59 -13.19
N PHE A 490 0.41 25.54 -13.74
CA PHE A 490 0.92 24.40 -12.98
C PHE A 490 2.32 24.56 -12.36
N GLY A 491 3.09 25.60 -12.71
CA GLY A 491 4.47 25.78 -12.20
C GLY A 491 4.59 26.11 -10.70
N HIS A 492 3.47 26.42 -10.04
CA HIS A 492 3.48 26.85 -8.63
C HIS A 492 3.16 25.75 -7.61
N ILE A 493 2.79 24.54 -8.04
CA ILE A 493 2.34 23.47 -7.11
C ILE A 493 3.35 22.33 -6.96
N PHE A 494 4.29 22.13 -7.90
CA PHE A 494 5.30 21.06 -7.81
C PHE A 494 6.70 21.54 -8.23
N PRO A 495 7.67 21.70 -7.32
CA PRO A 495 8.99 22.23 -7.65
C PRO A 495 10.01 21.12 -7.88
N PHE A 496 9.77 20.10 -8.73
CA PHE A 496 10.84 19.16 -9.10
C PHE A 496 10.54 18.48 -10.45
N ALA A 497 10.95 19.14 -11.54
CA ALA A 497 11.19 18.51 -12.82
C ALA A 497 12.48 19.10 -13.42
N ASP A 498 13.62 18.57 -13.02
CA ASP A 498 14.91 18.82 -13.67
C ASP A 498 14.96 18.03 -14.98
N VAL A 499 14.86 18.69 -16.15
CA VAL A 499 15.65 18.37 -17.36
C VAL A 499 15.72 19.60 -18.28
N LYS A 500 16.95 20.07 -18.54
CA LYS A 500 17.33 20.98 -19.65
C LYS A 500 17.27 20.26 -21.01
N LYS A 501 16.65 20.87 -22.03
CA LYS A 501 17.17 20.96 -23.42
C LYS A 501 16.37 21.93 -24.30
N VAL A 502 17.00 22.37 -25.40
CA VAL A 502 16.90 23.69 -26.04
C VAL A 502 16.39 23.60 -27.49
N VAL A 503 15.39 24.44 -27.82
CA VAL A 503 15.11 25.20 -29.08
C VAL A 503 14.34 24.58 -30.29
N ASN A 504 13.29 25.36 -30.65
CA ASN A 504 12.57 25.60 -31.91
C ASN A 504 11.70 24.51 -32.56
N SER A 505 10.38 24.60 -32.33
CA SER A 505 9.39 24.50 -33.41
C SER A 505 8.13 25.30 -33.07
N SER A 506 7.79 26.26 -33.91
CA SER A 506 6.61 27.10 -33.79
C SER A 506 5.37 26.35 -34.29
N ASN A 507 4.60 25.76 -33.38
CA ASN A 507 3.15 25.61 -33.53
C ASN A 507 2.53 25.34 -32.15
N THR A 508 1.98 26.39 -31.55
CA THR A 508 1.27 26.38 -30.26
C THR A 508 0.22 25.26 -30.22
N GLY A 509 0.49 24.20 -29.44
CA GLY A 509 -0.35 23.01 -29.30
C GLY A 509 -1.71 23.32 -28.68
N LEU A 510 -2.75 23.28 -29.51
CA LEU A 510 -4.16 23.32 -29.10
C LEU A 510 -4.66 21.88 -28.92
N GLY A 511 -5.33 21.58 -27.80
CA GLY A 511 -6.00 20.29 -27.60
C GLY A 511 -7.14 20.09 -28.59
N PHE A 512 -7.48 18.83 -28.88
CA PHE A 512 -8.49 18.51 -29.88
C PHE A 512 -9.85 18.23 -29.24
N ILE A 513 -10.78 19.17 -29.44
CA ILE A 513 -12.14 19.12 -28.89
C ILE A 513 -13.13 18.83 -30.01
N MET A 514 -13.91 17.76 -29.86
CA MET A 514 -14.95 17.34 -30.80
C MET A 514 -16.33 17.41 -30.15
N LEU A 515 -17.30 18.01 -30.85
CA LEU A 515 -18.70 18.01 -30.45
C LEU A 515 -19.49 17.01 -31.29
N LEU A 516 -20.11 16.04 -30.63
CA LEU A 516 -21.02 15.05 -31.21
C LEU A 516 -22.46 15.46 -30.89
N SER A 517 -23.23 15.87 -31.90
CA SER A 517 -24.62 16.31 -31.73
C SER A 517 -25.58 15.47 -32.56
N GLY A 518 -26.80 15.23 -32.06
CA GLY A 518 -27.79 14.40 -32.75
C GLY A 518 -28.82 13.81 -31.81
N ASP A 519 -29.80 13.09 -32.36
CA ASP A 519 -30.85 12.44 -31.58
C ASP A 519 -30.30 11.39 -30.58
N PRO A 520 -31.05 11.07 -29.51
CA PRO A 520 -30.66 10.02 -28.57
C PRO A 520 -30.59 8.65 -29.26
N GLY A 521 -29.51 7.91 -29.01
CA GLY A 521 -29.36 6.53 -29.49
C GLY A 521 -28.81 6.37 -30.92
N VAL A 522 -28.25 7.42 -31.51
CA VAL A 522 -27.57 7.39 -32.84
C VAL A 522 -26.09 6.97 -32.78
N GLY A 523 -25.52 6.79 -31.59
CA GLY A 523 -24.15 6.27 -31.42
C GLY A 523 -23.10 7.28 -30.98
N LYS A 524 -23.47 8.48 -30.52
CA LYS A 524 -22.53 9.54 -30.07
C LYS A 524 -21.49 9.04 -29.04
N THR A 525 -21.95 8.54 -27.88
CA THR A 525 -21.10 7.97 -26.83
C THR A 525 -20.27 6.79 -27.35
N LEU A 526 -20.88 5.94 -28.18
CA LEU A 526 -20.23 4.78 -28.78
C LEU A 526 -19.06 5.17 -29.71
N THR A 527 -19.12 6.34 -30.34
CA THR A 527 -18.02 6.85 -31.16
C THR A 527 -16.77 7.08 -30.32
N ALA A 528 -16.89 7.79 -29.20
CA ALA A 528 -15.76 8.03 -28.30
C ALA A 528 -15.21 6.72 -27.71
N GLU A 529 -16.10 5.81 -27.28
CA GLU A 529 -15.72 4.46 -26.81
C GLU A 529 -14.96 3.68 -27.88
N SER A 530 -15.43 3.71 -29.13
CA SER A 530 -14.82 2.98 -30.24
C SER A 530 -13.45 3.55 -30.62
N VAL A 531 -13.28 4.87 -30.55
CA VAL A 531 -12.00 5.53 -30.81
C VAL A 531 -10.99 5.18 -29.71
N ALA A 532 -11.39 5.21 -28.44
CA ALA A 532 -10.51 4.80 -27.33
C ALA A 532 -10.06 3.35 -27.47
N GLU A 533 -10.97 2.46 -27.88
CA GLU A 533 -10.65 1.04 -28.12
C GLU A 533 -9.76 0.82 -29.35
N GLU A 534 -9.89 1.59 -30.43
CA GLU A 534 -8.98 1.50 -31.60
C GLU A 534 -7.59 2.05 -31.29
N MET A 535 -7.49 3.10 -30.48
CA MET A 535 -6.23 3.77 -30.14
C MET A 535 -5.52 3.16 -28.92
N HIS A 536 -6.12 2.16 -28.28
CA HIS A 536 -5.65 1.55 -27.03
C HIS A 536 -5.41 2.56 -25.90
N GLN A 537 -6.24 3.62 -25.82
CA GLN A 537 -6.12 4.67 -24.81
C GLN A 537 -7.19 4.54 -23.71
N PRO A 538 -6.91 5.00 -22.49
CA PRO A 538 -7.93 5.09 -21.44
C PRO A 538 -9.05 6.05 -21.86
N LEU A 539 -10.30 5.69 -21.54
CA LEU A 539 -11.46 6.56 -21.71
C LEU A 539 -11.94 7.04 -20.34
N TYR A 540 -11.80 8.34 -20.08
CA TYR A 540 -12.44 8.99 -18.94
C TYR A 540 -13.82 9.48 -19.38
N SER A 541 -14.88 8.76 -19.04
CA SER A 541 -16.25 9.23 -19.29
C SER A 541 -16.79 9.97 -18.07
N MET A 542 -17.45 11.11 -18.24
CA MET A 542 -18.12 11.89 -17.20
C MET A 542 -19.46 12.42 -17.71
N SER A 543 -20.52 12.40 -16.89
CA SER A 543 -21.78 13.08 -17.22
C SER A 543 -21.74 14.53 -16.74
N ALA A 544 -22.44 15.43 -17.42
CA ALA A 544 -22.61 16.82 -16.99
C ALA A 544 -23.08 16.97 -15.54
N GLY A 545 -23.90 16.05 -15.02
CA GLY A 545 -24.38 16.08 -13.64
C GLY A 545 -23.32 15.71 -12.58
N GLU A 546 -22.21 15.09 -12.98
CA GLU A 546 -21.12 14.69 -12.08
C GLU A 546 -20.17 15.86 -11.79
N LEU A 547 -20.22 16.94 -12.56
CA LEU A 547 -19.39 18.13 -12.38
C LEU A 547 -19.76 18.95 -11.12
N GLY A 548 -20.94 18.74 -10.55
CA GLY A 548 -21.45 19.51 -9.42
C GLY A 548 -22.48 20.57 -9.83
N GLU A 549 -23.10 21.20 -8.82
CA GLU A 549 -24.21 22.14 -9.00
C GLU A 549 -23.75 23.60 -8.90
N THR A 550 -22.63 23.85 -8.22
CA THR A 550 -22.09 25.19 -8.01
C THR A 550 -20.89 25.48 -8.91
N ALA A 551 -20.66 26.76 -9.19
CA ALA A 551 -19.54 27.20 -10.00
C ALA A 551 -18.17 26.78 -9.47
N ALA A 552 -18.00 26.75 -8.15
CA ALA A 552 -16.75 26.31 -7.52
C ALA A 552 -16.55 24.80 -7.68
N GLU A 553 -17.58 23.99 -7.38
CA GLU A 553 -17.51 22.53 -7.54
C GLU A 553 -17.21 22.12 -8.99
N VAL A 554 -17.83 22.80 -9.97
CA VAL A 554 -17.58 22.56 -11.40
C VAL A 554 -16.16 22.96 -11.80
N GLU A 555 -15.64 24.07 -11.26
CA GLU A 555 -14.26 24.50 -11.52
C GLU A 555 -13.24 23.49 -10.99
N ASP A 556 -13.39 23.08 -9.73
CA ASP A 556 -12.50 22.12 -9.06
C ASP A 556 -12.57 20.74 -9.73
N SER A 557 -13.79 20.29 -10.06
CA SER A 557 -13.99 19.00 -10.73
C SER A 557 -13.38 18.97 -12.13
N LEU A 558 -13.61 20.02 -12.93
CA LEU A 558 -12.98 20.11 -14.25
C LEU A 558 -11.46 20.19 -14.15
N GLU A 559 -10.92 20.94 -13.19
CA GLU A 559 -9.48 21.08 -13.03
C GLU A 559 -8.82 19.72 -12.78
N ILE A 560 -9.33 18.96 -11.81
CA ILE A 560 -8.82 17.62 -11.49
C ILE A 560 -8.99 16.67 -12.68
N VAL A 561 -10.15 16.68 -13.35
CA VAL A 561 -10.40 15.76 -14.48
C VAL A 561 -9.50 16.08 -15.67
N LEU A 562 -9.31 17.36 -16.00
CA LEU A 562 -8.43 17.76 -17.10
C LEU A 562 -6.96 17.43 -16.78
N GLU A 563 -6.53 17.60 -15.53
CA GLU A 563 -5.20 17.22 -15.06
C GLU A 563 -4.97 15.70 -15.16
N LEU A 564 -5.87 14.88 -14.59
CA LEU A 564 -5.78 13.42 -14.63
C LEU A 564 -5.79 12.90 -16.08
N THR A 565 -6.69 13.41 -16.92
CA THR A 565 -6.77 12.97 -18.32
C THR A 565 -5.55 13.37 -19.13
N SER A 566 -4.98 14.55 -18.89
CA SER A 566 -3.71 14.96 -19.50
C SER A 566 -2.58 14.05 -19.05
N LYS A 567 -2.44 13.80 -17.74
CA LYS A 567 -1.38 12.95 -17.18
C LYS A 567 -1.43 11.51 -17.69
N TRP A 568 -2.64 10.98 -17.87
CA TRP A 568 -2.85 9.61 -18.34
C TRP A 568 -2.87 9.48 -19.86
N ASN A 569 -2.71 10.60 -20.59
CA ASN A 569 -2.95 10.69 -22.03
C ASN A 569 -4.31 10.06 -22.43
N ALA A 570 -5.32 10.24 -21.56
CA ALA A 570 -6.62 9.62 -21.68
C ALA A 570 -7.55 10.47 -22.55
N ILE A 571 -8.42 9.79 -23.30
CA ILE A 571 -9.52 10.44 -24.02
C ILE A 571 -10.59 10.84 -23.00
N LEU A 572 -10.93 12.12 -22.93
CA LEU A 572 -12.00 12.63 -22.08
C LEU A 572 -13.32 12.65 -22.86
N LEU A 573 -14.36 12.03 -22.31
CA LEU A 573 -15.72 12.08 -22.82
C LEU A 573 -16.61 12.77 -21.80
N LEU A 574 -17.14 13.94 -22.15
CA LEU A 574 -18.19 14.61 -21.40
C LEU A 574 -19.54 14.33 -22.08
N ASP A 575 -20.36 13.52 -21.43
CA ASP A 575 -21.66 13.07 -21.92
C ASP A 575 -22.78 14.00 -21.43
N GLU A 576 -23.74 14.30 -22.31
CA GLU A 576 -24.94 15.12 -22.03
C GLU A 576 -24.62 16.57 -21.58
N CYS A 577 -23.68 17.23 -22.28
CA CYS A 577 -23.23 18.59 -21.96
C CYS A 577 -24.21 19.71 -22.36
N ASP A 578 -25.49 19.38 -22.63
CA ASP A 578 -26.50 20.33 -23.10
C ASP A 578 -26.59 21.57 -22.19
N MET A 579 -26.46 21.39 -20.88
CA MET A 579 -26.50 22.48 -19.90
C MET A 579 -25.38 23.51 -20.10
N PHE A 580 -24.17 23.06 -20.43
CA PHE A 580 -22.96 23.87 -20.55
C PHE A 580 -22.77 24.48 -21.93
N LEU A 581 -23.39 23.91 -22.96
CA LEU A 581 -23.23 24.34 -24.35
C LEU A 581 -24.27 25.38 -24.78
N GLU A 582 -25.40 25.51 -24.08
CA GLU A 582 -26.51 26.40 -24.47
C GLU A 582 -26.15 27.89 -24.38
N ALA A 583 -26.79 28.71 -25.22
CA ALA A 583 -26.63 30.15 -25.23
C ALA A 583 -26.92 30.81 -23.88
N ARG A 584 -26.10 31.82 -23.52
CA ARG A 584 -26.28 32.61 -22.30
C ARG A 584 -27.57 33.41 -22.34
N THR A 585 -28.30 33.41 -21.24
CA THR A 585 -29.52 34.23 -21.07
C THR A 585 -29.34 35.22 -19.94
N THR A 586 -29.89 36.43 -20.07
CA THR A 586 -29.76 37.48 -19.03
C THR A 586 -30.45 37.12 -17.72
N ALA A 587 -31.39 36.16 -17.74
CA ALA A 587 -32.15 35.71 -16.59
C ALA A 587 -31.39 34.70 -15.70
N ASP A 588 -30.45 33.92 -16.26
CA ASP A 588 -29.77 32.84 -15.53
C ASP A 588 -28.28 33.12 -15.30
N ILE A 589 -28.00 33.95 -14.30
CA ILE A 589 -26.63 34.32 -13.89
C ILE A 589 -25.84 33.09 -13.44
N ARG A 590 -26.49 32.11 -12.79
CA ARG A 590 -25.81 30.91 -12.26
C ARG A 590 -25.28 30.06 -13.41
N ARG A 591 -26.12 29.78 -14.40
CA ARG A 591 -25.73 29.03 -15.59
C ARG A 591 -24.67 29.75 -16.43
N ASN A 592 -24.82 31.07 -16.61
CA ASN A 592 -23.83 31.86 -17.35
C ASN A 592 -22.44 31.79 -16.71
N ARG A 593 -22.36 31.72 -15.37
CA ARG A 593 -21.10 31.52 -14.64
C ARG A 593 -20.50 30.14 -14.94
N LEU A 594 -21.31 29.08 -14.96
CA LEU A 594 -20.87 27.73 -15.33
C LEU A 594 -20.32 27.68 -16.76
N ILE A 595 -21.05 28.25 -17.73
CA ILE A 595 -20.63 28.32 -19.14
C ILE A 595 -19.29 29.06 -19.26
N SER A 596 -19.12 30.16 -18.52
CA SER A 596 -17.88 30.95 -18.54
C SER A 596 -16.68 30.19 -17.98
N ILE A 597 -16.87 29.42 -16.89
CA ILE A 597 -15.82 28.58 -16.30
C ILE A 597 -15.46 27.46 -17.27
N PHE A 598 -16.46 26.79 -17.86
CA PHE A 598 -16.27 25.71 -18.82
C PHE A 598 -15.47 26.19 -20.04
N LEU A 599 -15.87 27.29 -20.69
CA LEU A 599 -15.14 27.87 -21.83
C LEU A 599 -13.68 28.23 -21.50
N ARG A 600 -13.44 28.81 -20.31
CA ARG A 600 -12.09 29.14 -19.86
C ARG A 600 -11.23 27.89 -19.68
N LYS A 601 -11.77 26.82 -19.08
CA LYS A 601 -11.02 25.57 -18.86
C LYS A 601 -10.75 24.82 -20.17
N LEU A 602 -11.66 24.86 -21.15
CA LEU A 602 -11.45 24.26 -22.48
C LEU A 602 -10.31 24.91 -23.28
N GLU A 603 -10.07 26.20 -23.09
CA GLU A 603 -9.04 26.95 -23.83
C GLU A 603 -7.61 26.45 -23.55
N TYR A 604 -7.37 25.96 -22.34
CA TYR A 604 -6.06 25.49 -21.88
C TYR A 604 -5.91 23.96 -21.91
N TYR A 605 -6.96 23.23 -22.31
CA TYR A 605 -6.89 21.78 -22.33
C TYR A 605 -5.99 21.30 -23.48
N ARG A 606 -5.02 20.44 -23.14
CA ARG A 606 -4.05 19.85 -24.07
C ARG A 606 -4.25 18.35 -24.12
N GLY A 607 -5.35 17.91 -24.72
CA GLY A 607 -5.68 16.49 -24.87
C GLY A 607 -6.82 16.27 -25.87
N VAL A 608 -7.34 15.04 -25.93
CA VAL A 608 -8.48 14.68 -26.79
C VAL A 608 -9.77 14.67 -25.98
N MET A 609 -10.71 15.54 -26.34
CA MET A 609 -12.01 15.66 -25.68
C MET A 609 -13.17 15.42 -26.65
N PHE A 610 -14.11 14.55 -26.25
CA PHE A 610 -15.41 14.39 -26.89
C PHE A 610 -16.50 15.00 -26.00
N LEU A 611 -17.30 15.88 -26.57
CA LEU A 611 -18.51 16.44 -25.97
C LEU A 611 -19.71 15.81 -26.66
N THR A 612 -20.71 15.34 -25.92
CA THR A 612 -21.98 14.91 -26.52
C THR A 612 -23.12 15.87 -26.16
N SER A 613 -24.00 16.08 -27.12
CA SER A 613 -25.21 16.89 -26.95
C SER A 613 -26.38 16.26 -27.69
N ASN A 614 -27.57 16.38 -27.11
CA ASN A 614 -28.83 15.98 -27.74
C ASN A 614 -29.54 17.16 -28.43
N ARG A 615 -29.04 18.39 -28.29
CA ARG A 615 -29.61 19.60 -28.87
C ARG A 615 -28.72 20.10 -30.00
N ILE A 616 -29.29 20.48 -31.14
CA ILE A 616 -28.53 20.87 -32.35
C ILE A 616 -28.54 22.40 -32.56
N SER A 617 -29.42 23.15 -31.89
CA SER A 617 -29.85 24.46 -32.41
C SER A 617 -29.67 25.69 -31.51
N ASP A 618 -29.09 25.60 -30.31
CA ASP A 618 -29.01 26.74 -29.39
C ASP A 618 -27.65 26.86 -28.66
N PHE A 619 -26.53 26.72 -29.37
CA PHE A 619 -25.20 26.80 -28.75
C PHE A 619 -24.72 28.25 -28.52
N ASP A 620 -23.97 28.48 -27.45
CA ASP A 620 -23.25 29.74 -27.25
C ASP A 620 -22.18 29.89 -28.36
N PRO A 621 -22.21 30.99 -29.16
CA PRO A 621 -21.24 31.21 -30.24
C PRO A 621 -19.78 31.17 -29.77
N ALA A 622 -19.50 31.39 -28.49
CA ALA A 622 -18.15 31.31 -27.93
C ALA A 622 -17.53 29.91 -27.98
N PHE A 623 -18.31 28.85 -28.23
CA PHE A 623 -17.81 27.50 -28.44
C PHE A 623 -17.27 27.25 -29.85
N GLU A 624 -17.70 28.02 -30.86
CA GLU A 624 -17.24 27.84 -32.25
C GLU A 624 -15.72 28.05 -32.39
N SER A 625 -15.12 28.89 -31.54
CA SER A 625 -13.67 29.14 -31.54
C SER A 625 -12.85 28.11 -30.76
N ARG A 626 -13.49 27.20 -30.01
CA ARG A 626 -12.84 26.21 -29.14
C ARG A 626 -13.06 24.77 -29.59
N ILE A 627 -14.15 24.50 -30.31
CA ILE A 627 -14.47 23.19 -30.87
C ILE A 627 -13.82 23.09 -32.26
N HIS A 628 -12.99 22.07 -32.44
CA HIS A 628 -12.23 21.87 -33.69
C HIS A 628 -13.07 21.17 -34.75
N LEU A 629 -13.96 20.27 -34.31
CA LEU A 629 -14.82 19.51 -35.20
C LEU A 629 -16.19 19.30 -34.55
N THR A 630 -17.24 19.69 -35.28
CA THR A 630 -18.62 19.38 -34.93
C THR A 630 -19.15 18.29 -35.87
N VAL A 631 -19.52 17.15 -35.29
CA VAL A 631 -20.13 16.03 -36.02
C VAL A 631 -21.63 16.02 -35.72
N HIS A 632 -22.42 16.27 -36.75
CA HIS A 632 -23.88 16.15 -36.70
C HIS A 632 -24.29 14.75 -37.14
N TYR A 633 -24.94 14.00 -36.24
CA TYR A 633 -25.47 12.68 -36.51
C TYR A 633 -26.89 12.83 -37.08
N PRO A 634 -27.11 12.47 -38.36
CA PRO A 634 -28.46 12.43 -38.90
C PRO A 634 -29.28 11.31 -38.26
N ALA A 635 -30.60 11.39 -38.41
CA ALA A 635 -31.47 10.27 -38.08
C ALA A 635 -31.05 9.01 -38.86
N LEU A 636 -31.12 7.84 -38.20
CA LEU A 636 -30.69 6.58 -38.80
C LEU A 636 -31.61 6.21 -39.97
N ASP A 637 -31.04 6.04 -41.16
CA ASP A 637 -31.78 5.57 -42.34
C ASP A 637 -31.99 4.03 -42.31
N THR A 638 -32.80 3.52 -43.24
CA THR A 638 -33.12 2.08 -43.31
C THR A 638 -31.86 1.23 -43.50
N ALA A 639 -30.87 1.71 -44.27
CA ALA A 639 -29.62 1.00 -44.51
C ALA A 639 -28.77 0.91 -43.23
N SER A 640 -28.62 2.01 -42.50
CA SER A 640 -27.92 2.06 -41.21
C SER A 640 -28.59 1.17 -40.17
N ARG A 641 -29.93 1.20 -40.07
CA ARG A 641 -30.68 0.32 -39.17
C ARG A 641 -30.47 -1.15 -39.52
N LEU A 642 -30.49 -1.52 -40.82
CA LEU A 642 -30.20 -2.88 -41.27
C LEU A 642 -28.79 -3.33 -40.85
N HIS A 643 -27.80 -2.46 -41.03
CA HIS A 643 -26.43 -2.75 -40.58
C HIS A 643 -26.37 -2.98 -39.07
N ILE A 644 -27.01 -2.13 -38.27
CA ILE A 644 -27.08 -2.25 -36.81
C ILE A 644 -27.75 -3.57 -36.39
N TRP A 645 -28.87 -3.94 -37.01
CA TRP A 645 -29.55 -5.22 -36.79
C TRP A 645 -28.61 -6.40 -37.07
N LYS A 646 -27.94 -6.42 -38.23
CA LYS A 646 -26.97 -7.46 -38.60
C LYS A 646 -25.83 -7.57 -37.59
N THR A 647 -25.26 -6.44 -37.17
CA THR A 647 -24.16 -6.40 -36.21
C THR A 647 -24.56 -6.99 -34.86
N PHE A 648 -25.69 -6.55 -34.29
CA PHE A 648 -26.12 -7.06 -32.99
C PHE A 648 -26.58 -8.53 -33.02
N VAL A 649 -27.16 -9.01 -34.13
CA VAL A 649 -27.51 -10.43 -34.31
C VAL A 649 -26.24 -11.31 -34.38
N LYS A 650 -25.20 -10.87 -35.09
CA LYS A 650 -23.92 -11.60 -35.16
C LYS A 650 -23.13 -11.60 -33.85
N MET A 651 -23.23 -10.55 -33.04
CA MET A 651 -22.43 -10.41 -31.81
C MET A 651 -22.82 -11.35 -30.65
N GLY A 652 -24.00 -11.98 -30.68
CA GLY A 652 -24.33 -13.00 -29.70
C GLY A 652 -24.07 -14.36 -30.33
N ASN A 653 -23.11 -15.11 -29.80
CA ASN A 653 -22.66 -16.45 -30.21
C ASN A 653 -23.76 -17.54 -30.16
N SER A 654 -24.97 -17.25 -30.59
CA SER A 654 -26.13 -18.14 -30.59
C SER A 654 -26.58 -18.37 -32.02
N ASP A 655 -26.91 -19.62 -32.37
CA ASP A 655 -27.54 -19.94 -33.64
C ASP A 655 -28.77 -19.04 -33.82
N SER A 656 -28.72 -18.17 -34.82
CA SER A 656 -29.85 -17.31 -35.20
C SER A 656 -30.47 -17.87 -36.48
N ARG A 657 -31.78 -18.09 -36.48
CA ARG A 657 -32.53 -18.47 -37.70
C ARG A 657 -32.97 -17.26 -38.54
N LEU A 658 -32.64 -16.04 -38.10
CA LEU A 658 -33.00 -14.81 -38.78
C LEU A 658 -32.28 -14.69 -40.12
N SER A 659 -33.06 -14.62 -41.20
CA SER A 659 -32.59 -14.37 -42.56
C SER A 659 -32.34 -12.89 -42.81
N ASP A 660 -31.48 -12.59 -43.78
CA ASP A 660 -31.22 -11.21 -44.22
C ASP A 660 -32.49 -10.47 -44.70
N LYS A 661 -33.48 -11.20 -45.23
CA LYS A 661 -34.77 -10.64 -45.66
C LYS A 661 -35.64 -10.22 -44.46
N GLU A 662 -35.64 -10.99 -43.39
CA GLU A 662 -36.34 -10.65 -42.15
C GLU A 662 -35.70 -9.45 -41.48
N LEU A 663 -34.36 -9.39 -41.42
CA LEU A 663 -33.64 -8.22 -40.91
C LEU A 663 -33.93 -6.95 -41.74
N ALA A 664 -34.02 -7.07 -43.07
CA ALA A 664 -34.41 -5.97 -43.95
C ALA A 664 -35.84 -5.49 -43.68
N THR A 665 -36.74 -6.39 -43.29
CA THR A 665 -38.11 -6.05 -42.89
C THR A 665 -38.13 -5.33 -41.54
N LEU A 666 -37.37 -5.82 -40.56
CA LEU A 666 -37.22 -5.19 -39.25
C LEU A 666 -36.60 -3.79 -39.33
N ALA A 667 -35.67 -3.57 -40.26
CA ALA A 667 -35.01 -2.28 -40.49
C ALA A 667 -35.95 -1.18 -40.99
N LYS A 668 -37.15 -1.52 -41.51
CA LYS A 668 -38.17 -0.53 -41.90
C LYS A 668 -38.80 0.18 -40.70
N ASN A 669 -38.75 -0.42 -39.51
CA ASN A 669 -39.24 0.22 -38.30
C ASN A 669 -38.33 1.39 -37.91
N GLU A 670 -38.92 2.56 -37.65
CA GLU A 670 -38.21 3.78 -37.23
C GLU A 670 -37.84 3.71 -35.75
N ILE A 671 -36.78 2.97 -35.45
CA ILE A 671 -36.25 2.78 -34.10
C ILE A 671 -34.75 3.10 -34.07
N ASN A 672 -34.27 3.63 -32.94
CA ASN A 672 -32.86 3.99 -32.79
C ASN A 672 -31.97 2.78 -32.41
N GLY A 673 -30.65 2.94 -32.48
CA GLY A 673 -29.70 1.87 -32.22
C GLY A 673 -29.81 1.28 -30.80
N ARG A 674 -30.06 2.13 -29.80
CA ARG A 674 -30.28 1.70 -28.40
C ARG A 674 -31.51 0.82 -28.27
N GLN A 675 -32.60 1.19 -28.95
CA GLN A 675 -33.84 0.42 -28.98
C GLN A 675 -33.65 -0.93 -29.67
N ILE A 676 -32.93 -0.98 -30.80
CA ILE A 676 -32.60 -2.24 -31.51
C ILE A 676 -31.81 -3.18 -30.59
N LYS A 677 -30.76 -2.67 -29.93
CA LYS A 677 -29.94 -3.44 -28.97
C LYS A 677 -30.81 -4.07 -27.87
N ASN A 678 -31.69 -3.27 -27.28
CA ASN A 678 -32.60 -3.74 -26.22
C ASN A 678 -33.57 -4.80 -26.72
N ILE A 679 -34.15 -4.63 -27.91
CA ILE A 679 -35.06 -5.62 -28.50
C ILE A 679 -34.35 -6.95 -28.71
N ILE A 680 -33.15 -6.95 -29.30
CA ILE A 680 -32.37 -8.18 -29.54
C ILE A 680 -31.99 -8.85 -28.21
N LYS A 681 -31.57 -8.07 -27.20
CA LYS A 681 -31.20 -8.59 -25.89
C LYS A 681 -32.39 -9.30 -25.22
N THR A 682 -33.57 -8.68 -25.22
CA THR A 682 -34.79 -9.29 -24.66
C THR A 682 -35.25 -10.50 -25.47
N SER A 683 -35.16 -10.43 -26.80
CA SER A 683 -35.53 -11.54 -27.68
C SER A 683 -34.63 -12.76 -27.45
N ARG A 684 -33.33 -12.54 -27.22
CA ARG A 684 -32.38 -13.60 -26.85
C ARG A 684 -32.70 -14.24 -25.51
N LEU A 685 -33.03 -13.43 -24.50
CA LEU A 685 -33.42 -13.94 -23.19
C LEU A 685 -34.63 -14.88 -23.31
N LEU A 686 -35.62 -14.48 -24.11
CA LEU A 686 -36.81 -15.30 -24.38
C LEU A 686 -36.45 -16.60 -25.11
N SER A 687 -35.65 -16.53 -26.18
CA SER A 687 -35.23 -17.72 -26.95
C SER A 687 -34.41 -18.70 -26.10
N LYS A 688 -33.54 -18.17 -25.22
CA LYS A 688 -32.71 -18.97 -24.31
C LYS A 688 -33.57 -19.68 -23.27
N GLN A 689 -34.60 -19.01 -22.73
CA GLN A 689 -35.56 -19.64 -21.81
C GLN A 689 -36.34 -20.78 -22.49
N GLN A 690 -36.62 -20.65 -23.79
CA GLN A 690 -37.32 -21.65 -24.58
C GLN A 690 -36.40 -22.74 -25.17
N ASN A 691 -35.08 -22.67 -24.94
CA ASN A 691 -34.07 -23.54 -25.53
C ASN A 691 -34.15 -23.65 -27.07
N VAL A 692 -34.53 -22.55 -27.74
CA VAL A 692 -34.58 -22.47 -29.21
C VAL A 692 -33.65 -21.38 -29.74
N PRO A 693 -33.13 -21.53 -30.97
CA PRO A 693 -32.45 -20.47 -31.72
C PRO A 693 -33.26 -19.17 -31.79
N LEU A 694 -32.57 -18.03 -31.88
CA LEU A 694 -33.22 -16.74 -32.05
C LEU A 694 -33.95 -16.69 -33.41
N GLY A 695 -35.28 -16.72 -33.36
CA GLY A 695 -36.19 -16.62 -34.51
C GLY A 695 -36.95 -15.30 -34.58
N MET A 696 -37.58 -15.03 -35.73
CA MET A 696 -38.40 -13.83 -35.97
C MET A 696 -39.55 -13.70 -34.97
N GLU A 697 -40.16 -14.82 -34.55
CA GLU A 697 -41.27 -14.83 -33.58
C GLU A 697 -40.92 -14.13 -32.26
N HIS A 698 -39.68 -14.29 -31.78
CA HIS A 698 -39.21 -13.70 -30.53
C HIS A 698 -39.08 -12.17 -30.67
N VAL A 699 -38.53 -11.72 -31.79
CA VAL A 699 -38.33 -10.29 -32.07
C VAL A 699 -39.66 -9.58 -32.25
N GLU A 700 -40.59 -10.18 -32.99
CA GLU A 700 -41.94 -9.65 -33.16
C GLU A 700 -42.72 -9.59 -31.86
N MET A 701 -42.61 -10.62 -31.01
CA MET A 701 -43.24 -10.62 -29.69
C MET A 701 -42.73 -9.46 -28.84
N VAL A 702 -41.41 -9.25 -28.78
CA VAL A 702 -40.83 -8.11 -28.04
C VAL A 702 -41.26 -6.77 -28.63
N LEU A 703 -41.35 -6.67 -29.96
CA LEU A 703 -41.85 -5.46 -30.63
C LEU A 703 -43.32 -5.18 -30.30
N LYS A 704 -44.19 -6.20 -30.31
CA LYS A 704 -45.61 -6.09 -29.93
C LYS A 704 -45.77 -5.62 -28.49
N VAL A 705 -45.07 -6.27 -27.56
CA VAL A 705 -45.09 -5.89 -26.13
C VAL A 705 -44.64 -4.44 -25.95
N LYS A 706 -43.58 -4.03 -26.64
CA LYS A 706 -43.05 -2.65 -26.54
C LYS A 706 -43.98 -1.60 -27.15
N ARG A 707 -44.75 -1.95 -28.17
CA ARG A 707 -45.79 -1.10 -28.76
C ARG A 707 -47.05 -1.00 -27.89
N GLY A 708 -47.19 -1.86 -26.89
CA GLY A 708 -48.39 -1.93 -26.07
C GLY A 708 -49.57 -2.59 -26.80
N ASP A 709 -49.29 -3.41 -27.83
CA ASP A 709 -50.30 -4.12 -28.61
C ASP A 709 -50.81 -5.34 -27.83
N PHE A 710 -51.51 -5.11 -26.71
CA PHE A 710 -52.30 -6.12 -26.00
C PHE A 710 -53.72 -6.09 -26.55
N ARG A 711 -53.96 -6.83 -27.63
CA ARG A 711 -55.32 -7.10 -28.13
C ARG A 711 -55.50 -8.57 -28.39
#